data_AF-A0A8H7A4Q3-F1
#
_entry.id   AF-A0A8H7A4Q3-F1
#
_cell.length_a   1.000
_cell.length_b   1.000
_cell.length_c   1.000
_cell.angle_alpha   90.00
_cell.angle_beta   90.00
_cell.angle_gamma   90.00
#
_symmetry.space_group_name_H-M   'P 1'
#
loop_
_entity.id
_entity.type
_entity.pdbx_description
1 polymer ?
#
loop_
_entity_poly.entity_id
_entity_poly.type
_entity_poly.pdbx_seq_one_letter_code
_entity_poly.pdbx_strand_id
1 'polypeptide(L)'
;MASAGIDARALKSWEEAFTYPIATTRQIEKQLRNDIAANKERLRTLVGSSYRDLLGTADRIIQLDQRMQETEELMGEVSLQCNSGVIDKKARHLAQLQEQTAQQKSGGRQLAAQLSLLQKCQKCLPRLFRRGGSVLTAAKVLAVSRLLTKRIGQENNAPPLLSLIKEQLTSQRRRLLRRVDLILISPESSLRQLIDAICAFCIVTSSSSNDAIRHFQDLQLDEIRRLSDASEKGREGVLGGFHYYLQSLRTTPKLFGRQFSDAMRDLRGQPLLRSTDIESLEELDLAKVQQFIPTEILSFVPWIKHTDSPLAESPSILGTWSNVAFEDICLALKRTVDELSDTSELFNFRKQALEVWLPLSSSTSTHSNAEIFTALRSIFNTRIKGLLHARAGSLSVIASDIESVLEEGGDDSTVSCLSIWDHDFATASLGKGASTFKRRLIDRHLGHSKTTTLILASLQRWTAAMSNSLEKIEQLRTTRWIDFIEEDEDVDEDGDEKTEIIERTLQKDDPDQYEQEHKSSLDTATLEFQGRIKAAVETVNKTETPKAIFLLRTIRGIYHHMTSSSSSIQQQDLPILASTIPRLHHLLATNTTSTLLGPIQSSSSLVPRHKIKALAHLWEGDPPLPTHPSPPVFKLLQRLTGIMADQGPDLWSGDAVEEVKRAVRKEIMEKKLLLVERRAWANGTEVRLKLASGTRDDRARGGGGDEEEAGHQVSTQLLFDVLYLLHALELQGESKPTTADESGSDAVTSETLLRHLKDSVSRHLDAAAMTALESRAKDYWARTSLLFGLLA
;
A
#
# COMPACT_ATOMS: atom_id res chain seq x y z
N MET A 1 -58.32 159.48 -68.93
CA MET A 1 -57.60 159.39 -67.64
C MET A 1 -57.15 157.95 -67.45
N ALA A 2 -55.82 157.76 -67.44
CA ALA A 2 -55.01 156.60 -67.01
C ALA A 2 -53.68 156.73 -67.77
N SER A 3 -52.68 157.36 -67.15
CA SER A 3 -51.36 157.62 -67.76
C SER A 3 -50.50 156.36 -67.71
N ALA A 4 -50.11 155.87 -68.89
CA ALA A 4 -49.10 154.82 -69.04
C ALA A 4 -47.75 155.31 -68.47
N GLY A 5 -47.24 154.62 -67.45
CA GLY A 5 -45.91 154.88 -66.87
C GLY A 5 -44.82 154.37 -67.80
N ILE A 6 -43.86 155.23 -68.15
CA ILE A 6 -42.73 154.92 -69.03
C ILE A 6 -41.60 154.30 -68.20
N ASP A 7 -41.02 153.21 -68.71
CA ASP A 7 -39.99 152.43 -68.03
C ASP A 7 -38.59 153.04 -68.23
N ALA A 8 -37.81 153.18 -67.15
CA ALA A 8 -36.53 153.92 -67.16
C ALA A 8 -35.48 153.35 -68.14
N ARG A 9 -35.60 152.08 -68.56
CA ARG A 9 -34.67 151.39 -69.46
C ARG A 9 -34.92 151.63 -70.95
N ALA A 10 -36.02 152.30 -71.30
CA ALA A 10 -36.34 152.65 -72.70
C ALA A 10 -35.69 153.96 -73.16
N LEU A 11 -35.11 154.75 -72.24
CA LEU A 11 -34.44 156.01 -72.52
C LEU A 11 -33.04 155.73 -73.09
N LYS A 12 -32.73 156.24 -74.30
CA LYS A 12 -31.42 156.00 -74.96
C LYS A 12 -30.36 157.03 -74.56
N SER A 13 -30.78 158.21 -74.09
CA SER A 13 -29.91 159.27 -73.54
C SER A 13 -30.53 159.82 -72.26
N TRP A 14 -29.70 160.29 -71.33
CA TRP A 14 -30.16 160.90 -70.07
C TRP A 14 -30.93 162.21 -70.30
N GLU A 15 -30.70 162.89 -71.43
CA GLU A 15 -31.37 164.15 -71.80
C GLU A 15 -32.87 163.95 -72.06
N GLU A 16 -33.26 162.77 -72.57
CA GLU A 16 -34.65 162.40 -72.87
C GLU A 16 -35.53 162.29 -71.62
N ALA A 17 -34.95 162.16 -70.41
CA ALA A 17 -35.71 162.09 -69.17
C ALA A 17 -36.24 163.47 -68.72
N PHE A 18 -35.64 164.56 -69.21
CA PHE A 18 -35.96 165.93 -68.82
C PHE A 18 -36.97 166.64 -69.74
N THR A 19 -37.34 166.00 -70.87
CA THR A 19 -38.44 166.47 -71.72
C THR A 19 -39.82 166.13 -71.16
N TYR A 20 -39.89 165.19 -70.21
CA TYR A 20 -41.12 164.81 -69.52
C TYR A 20 -41.37 165.66 -68.27
N PRO A 21 -42.63 165.78 -67.81
CA PRO A 21 -42.95 166.53 -66.59
C PRO A 21 -42.13 166.09 -65.36
N ILE A 22 -41.78 167.03 -64.49
CA ILE A 22 -40.91 166.80 -63.31
C ILE A 22 -41.38 165.62 -62.43
N ALA A 23 -42.69 165.38 -62.35
CA ALA A 23 -43.23 164.24 -61.61
C ALA A 23 -42.80 162.88 -62.20
N THR A 24 -42.79 162.74 -63.53
CA THR A 24 -42.35 161.52 -64.22
C THR A 24 -40.84 161.34 -64.15
N THR A 25 -40.04 162.42 -64.22
CA THR A 25 -38.59 162.34 -64.07
C THR A 25 -38.18 161.90 -62.67
N ARG A 26 -38.87 162.35 -61.61
CA ARG A 26 -38.66 161.86 -60.24
C ARG A 26 -39.01 160.38 -60.06
N GLN A 27 -40.02 159.89 -60.80
CA GLN A 27 -40.39 158.48 -60.78
C GLN A 27 -39.33 157.61 -61.47
N ILE A 28 -38.81 158.05 -62.62
CA ILE A 28 -37.66 157.43 -63.32
C ILE A 28 -36.41 157.44 -62.43
N GLU A 29 -36.10 158.56 -61.77
CA GLU A 29 -34.97 158.65 -60.84
C GLU A 29 -35.10 157.65 -59.68
N LYS A 30 -36.28 157.58 -59.05
CA LYS A 30 -36.54 156.65 -57.96
C LYS A 30 -36.43 155.19 -58.43
N GLN A 31 -36.88 154.90 -59.65
CA GLN A 31 -36.74 153.57 -60.25
C GLN A 31 -35.27 153.22 -60.53
N LEU A 32 -34.47 154.15 -61.07
CA LEU A 32 -33.04 153.94 -61.30
C LEU A 32 -32.26 153.76 -60.00
N ARG A 33 -32.57 154.53 -58.94
CA ARG A 33 -31.94 154.34 -57.63
C ARG A 33 -32.27 152.98 -57.03
N ASN A 34 -33.52 152.52 -57.17
CA ASN A 34 -33.91 151.18 -56.73
C ASN A 34 -33.21 150.08 -57.53
N ASP A 35 -33.09 150.24 -58.86
CA ASP A 35 -32.39 149.28 -59.72
C ASP A 35 -30.89 149.22 -59.40
N ILE A 36 -30.23 150.36 -59.15
CA ILE A 36 -28.82 150.40 -58.72
C ILE A 36 -28.65 149.72 -57.37
N ALA A 37 -29.54 149.98 -56.40
CA ALA A 37 -29.49 149.33 -55.09
C ALA A 37 -29.69 147.81 -55.21
N ALA A 38 -30.66 147.37 -56.02
CA ALA A 38 -30.91 145.95 -56.27
C ALA A 38 -29.74 145.26 -56.98
N ASN A 39 -29.08 145.94 -57.94
CA ASN A 39 -27.95 145.38 -58.66
C ASN A 39 -26.68 145.32 -57.78
N LYS A 40 -26.49 146.32 -56.90
CA LYS A 40 -25.42 146.31 -55.89
C LYS A 40 -25.59 145.17 -54.90
N GLU A 41 -26.81 144.88 -54.44
CA GLU A 41 -27.08 143.76 -53.55
C GLU A 41 -26.91 142.40 -54.25
N ARG A 42 -27.31 142.29 -55.53
CA ARG A 42 -27.02 141.10 -56.36
C ARG A 42 -25.54 140.85 -56.54
N LEU A 43 -24.74 141.88 -56.84
CA LEU A 43 -23.29 141.74 -56.97
C LEU A 43 -22.64 141.36 -55.63
N ARG A 44 -23.10 141.94 -54.52
CA ARG A 44 -22.60 141.61 -53.18
C ARG A 44 -22.91 140.16 -52.77
N THR A 45 -24.09 139.66 -53.12
CA THR A 45 -24.46 138.25 -52.88
C THR A 45 -23.75 137.29 -53.82
N LEU A 46 -23.68 137.57 -55.13
CA LEU A 46 -23.04 136.70 -56.12
C LEU A 46 -21.52 136.61 -55.94
N VAL A 47 -20.85 137.74 -55.72
CA VAL A 47 -19.39 137.77 -55.50
C VAL A 47 -19.05 137.25 -54.08
N GLY A 48 -19.90 137.54 -53.09
CA GLY A 48 -19.71 137.05 -51.72
C GLY A 48 -19.95 135.54 -51.56
N SER A 49 -20.92 134.96 -52.27
CA SER A 49 -21.16 133.51 -52.27
C SER A 49 -20.14 132.77 -53.12
N SER A 50 -19.80 133.28 -54.31
CA SER A 50 -18.83 132.64 -55.20
C SER A 50 -17.42 132.59 -54.58
N TYR A 51 -16.98 133.64 -53.87
CA TYR A 51 -15.68 133.63 -53.20
C TYR A 51 -15.66 132.69 -51.97
N ARG A 52 -16.78 132.55 -51.26
CA ARG A 52 -16.93 131.58 -50.17
C ARG A 52 -16.98 130.13 -50.66
N ASP A 53 -17.63 129.87 -51.79
CA ASP A 53 -17.66 128.55 -52.39
C ASP A 53 -16.27 128.17 -52.93
N LEU A 54 -15.52 129.10 -53.52
CA LEU A 54 -14.13 128.89 -53.94
C LEU A 54 -13.21 128.61 -52.75
N LEU A 55 -13.32 129.39 -51.66
CA LEU A 55 -12.59 129.14 -50.43
C LEU A 55 -12.97 127.80 -49.79
N GLY A 56 -14.27 127.47 -49.75
CA GLY A 56 -14.75 126.18 -49.24
C GLY A 56 -14.31 125.00 -50.10
N THR A 57 -14.14 125.20 -51.41
CA THR A 57 -13.59 124.18 -52.32
C THR A 57 -12.08 124.01 -52.10
N ALA A 58 -11.34 125.10 -51.91
CA ALA A 58 -9.92 125.04 -51.57
C ALA A 58 -9.68 124.33 -50.23
N ASP A 59 -10.51 124.61 -49.22
CA ASP A 59 -10.42 123.98 -47.90
C ASP A 59 -10.74 122.47 -47.97
N ARG A 60 -11.70 122.07 -48.83
CA ARG A 60 -11.96 120.65 -49.13
C ARG A 60 -10.78 119.98 -49.82
N ILE A 61 -10.07 120.67 -50.71
CA ILE A 61 -8.88 120.12 -51.39
C ILE A 61 -7.77 119.86 -50.37
N ILE A 62 -7.56 120.79 -49.42
CA ILE A 62 -6.57 120.61 -48.35
C ILE A 62 -6.96 119.44 -47.44
N GLN A 63 -8.23 119.32 -47.06
CA GLN A 63 -8.71 118.17 -46.29
C GLN A 63 -8.59 116.84 -47.05
N LEU A 64 -8.79 116.86 -48.38
CA LEU A 64 -8.59 115.68 -49.22
C LEU A 64 -7.13 115.28 -49.29
N ASP A 65 -6.21 116.23 -49.41
CA ASP A 65 -4.76 115.96 -49.43
C ASP A 65 -4.29 115.36 -48.09
N GLN A 66 -4.79 115.89 -46.97
CA GLN A 66 -4.47 115.37 -45.65
C GLN A 66 -4.98 113.93 -45.45
N ARG A 67 -6.21 113.64 -45.90
CA ARG A 67 -6.73 112.27 -45.91
C ARG A 67 -5.99 111.36 -46.89
N MET A 68 -5.51 111.90 -48.00
CA MET A 68 -4.74 111.14 -48.98
C MET A 68 -3.41 110.69 -48.39
N GLN A 69 -2.71 111.57 -47.67
CA GLN A 69 -1.48 111.23 -46.94
C GLN A 69 -1.72 110.19 -45.84
N GLU A 70 -2.80 110.32 -45.06
CA GLU A 70 -3.17 109.29 -44.07
C GLU A 70 -3.43 107.93 -44.74
N THR A 71 -4.10 107.91 -45.89
CA THR A 71 -4.33 106.66 -46.63
C THR A 71 -3.05 106.10 -47.25
N GLU A 72 -2.12 106.94 -47.70
CA GLU A 72 -0.82 106.51 -48.21
C GLU A 72 0.05 105.91 -47.08
N GLU A 73 0.05 106.51 -45.89
CA GLU A 73 0.77 105.98 -44.73
C GLU A 73 0.19 104.62 -44.31
N LEU A 74 -1.14 104.49 -44.28
CA LEU A 74 -1.82 103.24 -43.96
C LEU A 74 -1.57 102.16 -45.03
N MET A 75 -1.57 102.52 -46.32
CA MET A 75 -1.22 101.60 -47.40
C MET A 75 0.26 101.20 -47.36
N GLY A 76 1.16 102.12 -46.96
CA GLY A 76 2.56 101.84 -46.71
C GLY A 76 2.75 100.84 -45.57
N GLU A 77 2.00 100.99 -44.48
CA GLU A 77 2.04 100.07 -43.36
C GLU A 77 1.49 98.68 -43.73
N VAL A 78 0.37 98.62 -44.46
CA VAL A 78 -0.18 97.37 -45.01
C VAL A 78 0.80 96.72 -46.00
N SER A 79 1.47 97.51 -46.85
CA SER A 79 2.49 97.03 -47.78
C SER A 79 3.69 96.39 -47.07
N LEU A 80 4.15 96.99 -45.96
CA LEU A 80 5.25 96.45 -45.15
C LEU A 80 4.84 95.17 -44.41
N GLN A 81 3.59 95.08 -43.96
CA GLN A 81 3.05 93.89 -43.27
C GLN A 81 2.66 92.76 -44.23
N CYS A 82 2.38 93.06 -45.50
CA CYS A 82 2.04 92.10 -46.56
C CYS A 82 3.24 91.69 -47.44
N ASN A 83 4.46 91.66 -46.89
CA ASN A 83 5.60 91.09 -47.60
C ASN A 83 5.39 89.58 -47.80
N SER A 84 5.13 89.18 -49.05
CA SER A 84 4.84 87.79 -49.43
C SER A 84 5.90 86.81 -48.93
N GLY A 85 7.18 87.22 -48.89
CA GLY A 85 8.26 86.38 -48.38
C GLY A 85 8.22 86.14 -46.87
N VAL A 86 7.68 87.08 -46.08
CA VAL A 86 7.52 86.94 -44.62
C VAL A 86 6.26 86.14 -44.30
N ILE A 87 5.17 86.36 -45.04
CA ILE A 87 3.94 85.59 -44.90
C ILE A 87 4.19 84.13 -45.28
N ASP A 88 4.89 83.87 -46.39
CA ASP A 88 5.18 82.53 -46.86
C ASP A 88 6.19 81.80 -45.94
N LYS A 89 7.15 82.52 -45.34
CA LYS A 89 8.00 81.99 -44.26
C LYS A 89 7.21 81.68 -42.99
N LYS A 90 6.30 82.55 -42.54
CA LYS A 90 5.44 82.30 -41.37
C LYS A 90 4.48 81.14 -41.62
N ALA A 91 3.92 81.02 -42.82
CA ALA A 91 3.07 79.91 -43.24
C ALA A 91 3.84 78.59 -43.26
N ARG A 92 5.06 78.58 -43.84
CA ARG A 92 5.96 77.42 -43.80
C ARG A 92 6.35 77.04 -42.38
N HIS A 93 6.72 78.01 -41.53
CA HIS A 93 7.01 77.74 -40.12
C HIS A 93 5.78 77.24 -39.36
N LEU A 94 4.58 77.78 -39.60
CA LEU A 94 3.35 77.27 -39.00
C LEU A 94 3.01 75.85 -39.47
N ALA A 95 3.16 75.56 -40.76
CA ALA A 95 2.97 74.22 -41.30
C ALA A 95 3.98 73.24 -40.68
N GLN A 96 5.24 73.64 -40.58
CA GLN A 96 6.31 72.83 -39.99
C GLN A 96 6.10 72.61 -38.48
N LEU A 97 5.63 73.63 -37.75
CA LEU A 97 5.31 73.56 -36.33
C LEU A 97 4.04 72.74 -36.09
N GLN A 98 3.03 72.84 -36.96
CA GLN A 98 1.85 71.98 -36.94
C GLN A 98 2.19 70.53 -37.25
N GLU A 99 3.06 70.27 -38.21
CA GLU A 99 3.53 68.93 -38.57
C GLU A 99 4.35 68.30 -37.44
N GLN A 100 5.28 69.07 -36.83
CA GLN A 100 6.01 68.65 -35.64
C GLN A 100 5.08 68.41 -34.43
N THR A 101 4.09 69.29 -34.21
CA THR A 101 3.10 69.13 -33.13
C THR A 101 2.16 67.96 -33.39
N ALA A 102 1.80 67.69 -34.65
CA ALA A 102 0.96 66.56 -35.04
C ALA A 102 1.71 65.24 -34.90
N GLN A 103 2.99 65.18 -35.28
CA GLN A 103 3.86 64.02 -35.07
C GLN A 103 4.05 63.74 -33.57
N GLN A 104 4.29 64.79 -32.76
CA GLN A 104 4.45 64.65 -31.31
C GLN A 104 3.14 64.29 -30.59
N LYS A 105 1.99 64.83 -31.02
CA LYS A 105 0.65 64.43 -30.54
C LYS A 105 0.24 63.04 -31.04
N SER A 106 0.67 62.62 -32.22
CA SER A 106 0.42 61.28 -32.77
C SER A 106 1.13 60.22 -31.93
N GLY A 107 2.43 60.40 -31.64
CA GLY A 107 3.18 59.53 -30.73
C GLY A 107 2.58 59.49 -29.32
N GLY A 108 2.16 60.64 -28.77
CA GLY A 108 1.48 60.70 -27.47
C GLY A 108 0.13 59.97 -27.43
N ARG A 109 -0.67 60.04 -28.50
CA ARG A 109 -1.94 59.29 -28.63
C ARG A 109 -1.71 57.79 -28.78
N GLN A 110 -0.68 57.38 -29.52
CA GLN A 110 -0.29 55.98 -29.65
C GLN A 110 0.17 55.41 -28.30
N LEU A 111 1.05 56.12 -27.58
CA LEU A 111 1.48 55.72 -26.24
C LEU A 111 0.31 55.66 -25.25
N ALA A 112 -0.59 56.64 -25.26
CA ALA A 112 -1.78 56.65 -24.41
C ALA A 112 -2.74 55.49 -24.74
N ALA A 113 -2.93 55.17 -26.02
CA ALA A 113 -3.72 54.04 -26.47
C ALA A 113 -3.11 52.70 -26.03
N GLN A 114 -1.79 52.53 -26.19
CA GLN A 114 -1.06 51.34 -25.75
C GLN A 114 -1.09 51.17 -24.22
N LEU A 115 -0.93 52.25 -23.45
CA LEU A 115 -1.03 52.23 -21.99
C LEU A 115 -2.46 51.94 -21.51
N SER A 116 -3.46 52.52 -22.16
CA SER A 116 -4.88 52.25 -21.88
C SER A 116 -5.22 50.78 -22.14
N LEU A 117 -4.79 50.23 -23.28
CA LEU A 117 -4.95 48.80 -23.57
C LEU A 117 -4.22 47.94 -22.54
N LEU A 118 -2.98 48.27 -22.19
CA LEU A 118 -2.20 47.53 -21.20
C LEU A 118 -2.90 47.50 -19.83
N GLN A 119 -3.43 48.63 -19.37
CA GLN A 119 -4.21 48.71 -18.12
C GLN A 119 -5.52 47.90 -18.21
N LYS A 120 -6.21 47.91 -19.36
CA LYS A 120 -7.41 47.10 -19.57
C LYS A 120 -7.09 45.59 -19.56
N CYS A 121 -6.03 45.16 -20.24
CA CYS A 121 -5.54 43.78 -20.19
C CYS A 121 -5.23 43.33 -18.76
N GLN A 122 -4.54 44.19 -17.98
CA GLN A 122 -4.19 43.92 -16.58
C GLN A 122 -5.42 43.77 -15.67
N LYS A 123 -6.51 44.51 -15.94
CA LYS A 123 -7.80 44.39 -15.22
C LYS A 123 -8.65 43.21 -15.67
N CYS A 124 -8.55 42.83 -16.94
CA CYS A 124 -9.29 41.72 -17.55
C CYS A 124 -8.79 40.35 -17.03
N LEU A 125 -7.47 40.16 -16.92
CA LEU A 125 -6.86 38.89 -16.53
C LEU A 125 -7.39 38.31 -15.18
N PRO A 126 -7.46 39.07 -14.07
CA PRO A 126 -8.04 38.58 -12.82
C PRO A 126 -9.52 38.18 -12.93
N ARG A 127 -10.29 38.84 -13.80
CA ARG A 127 -11.72 38.56 -14.00
C ARG A 127 -11.91 37.27 -14.79
N LEU A 128 -11.13 37.09 -15.85
CA LEU A 128 -11.06 35.82 -16.59
C LEU A 128 -10.70 34.67 -15.65
N PHE A 129 -9.80 34.89 -14.70
CA PHE A 129 -9.48 33.86 -13.72
C PHE A 129 -10.65 33.52 -12.80
N ARG A 130 -11.43 34.50 -12.34
CA ARG A 130 -12.58 34.27 -11.44
C ARG A 130 -13.78 33.62 -12.13
N ARG A 131 -14.06 34.00 -13.38
CA ARG A 131 -15.22 33.50 -14.14
C ARG A 131 -15.03 32.10 -14.72
N GLY A 132 -13.86 31.48 -14.52
CA GLY A 132 -13.53 30.20 -15.16
C GLY A 132 -13.38 30.31 -16.67
N GLY A 133 -12.98 31.47 -17.18
CA GLY A 133 -12.78 31.66 -18.63
C GLY A 133 -11.66 30.78 -19.18
N SER A 134 -11.66 30.55 -20.51
CA SER A 134 -10.64 29.72 -21.17
C SER A 134 -9.22 30.21 -20.86
N VAL A 135 -8.37 29.24 -20.51
CA VAL A 135 -6.96 29.46 -20.19
C VAL A 135 -6.20 29.97 -21.41
N LEU A 136 -6.61 29.55 -22.61
CA LEU A 136 -6.06 30.01 -23.87
C LEU A 136 -6.33 31.50 -24.09
N THR A 137 -7.55 31.96 -23.85
CA THR A 137 -7.90 33.40 -23.95
C THR A 137 -7.06 34.24 -22.99
N ALA A 138 -6.90 33.77 -21.73
CA ALA A 138 -6.05 34.45 -20.76
C ALA A 138 -4.58 34.47 -21.19
N ALA A 139 -4.06 33.40 -21.79
CA ALA A 139 -2.71 33.34 -22.34
C ALA A 139 -2.51 34.32 -23.51
N LYS A 140 -3.49 34.43 -24.41
CA LYS A 140 -3.45 35.38 -25.53
C LYS A 140 -3.43 36.83 -25.03
N VAL A 141 -4.28 37.19 -24.06
CA VAL A 141 -4.28 38.53 -23.42
C VAL A 141 -2.95 38.81 -22.72
N LEU A 142 -2.37 37.81 -22.05
CA LEU A 142 -1.08 37.95 -21.39
C LEU A 142 0.07 38.13 -22.40
N ALA A 143 0.05 37.45 -23.54
CA ALA A 143 1.02 37.67 -24.62
C ALA A 143 0.94 39.08 -25.21
N VAL A 144 -0.27 39.58 -25.47
CA VAL A 144 -0.49 40.98 -25.89
C VAL A 144 0.06 41.95 -24.84
N SER A 145 -0.25 41.73 -23.56
CA SER A 145 0.27 42.59 -22.47
C SER A 145 1.80 42.60 -22.39
N ARG A 146 2.45 41.45 -22.64
CA ARG A 146 3.92 41.33 -22.67
C ARG A 146 4.52 42.11 -23.84
N LEU A 147 3.90 42.07 -25.01
CA LEU A 147 4.35 42.80 -26.20
C LEU A 147 4.22 44.30 -26.02
N LEU A 148 3.07 44.77 -25.52
CA LEU A 148 2.85 46.18 -25.17
C LEU A 148 3.89 46.65 -24.15
N THR A 149 4.14 45.86 -23.11
CA THR A 149 5.14 46.17 -22.09
C THR A 149 6.56 46.23 -22.64
N LYS A 150 6.90 45.35 -23.60
CA LYS A 150 8.21 45.36 -24.29
C LYS A 150 8.36 46.59 -25.19
N ARG A 151 7.32 46.95 -25.94
CA ARG A 151 7.31 48.12 -26.83
C ARG A 151 7.39 49.44 -26.06
N ILE A 152 6.50 49.65 -25.08
CA ILE A 152 6.48 50.86 -24.24
C ILE A 152 7.81 51.00 -23.47
N GLY A 153 8.43 49.87 -23.09
CA GLY A 153 9.73 49.88 -22.41
C GLY A 153 10.94 50.16 -23.32
N GLN A 154 10.77 50.11 -24.64
CA GLN A 154 11.82 50.46 -25.63
C GLN A 154 11.79 51.94 -26.01
N GLU A 155 10.72 52.67 -25.69
CA GLU A 155 10.62 54.10 -25.93
C GLU A 155 11.45 54.89 -24.90
N ASN A 156 12.13 55.96 -25.33
CA ASN A 156 13.04 56.79 -24.49
C ASN A 156 12.34 57.47 -23.28
N ASN A 157 11.01 57.41 -23.19
CA ASN A 157 10.20 58.09 -22.18
C ASN A 157 9.27 57.11 -21.43
N ALA A 158 9.83 55.99 -20.95
CA ALA A 158 9.07 54.93 -20.29
C ALA A 158 8.45 55.40 -18.95
N PRO A 159 7.12 55.27 -18.74
CA PRO A 159 6.47 55.68 -17.49
C PRO A 159 6.91 54.81 -16.30
N PRO A 160 7.06 55.38 -15.09
CA PRO A 160 7.39 54.61 -13.87
C PRO A 160 6.31 53.59 -13.50
N LEU A 161 5.05 53.83 -13.88
CA LEU A 161 3.93 52.90 -13.69
C LEU A 161 4.11 51.57 -14.44
N LEU A 162 4.99 51.51 -15.44
CA LEU A 162 5.30 50.30 -16.20
C LEU A 162 5.97 49.22 -15.35
N SER A 163 6.79 49.57 -14.35
CA SER A 163 7.45 48.59 -13.47
C SER A 163 6.43 47.87 -12.58
N LEU A 164 5.47 48.60 -12.02
CA LEU A 164 4.37 48.04 -11.22
C LEU A 164 3.50 47.10 -12.06
N ILE A 165 3.15 47.48 -13.30
CA ILE A 165 2.42 46.60 -14.21
C ILE A 165 3.24 45.35 -14.54
N LYS A 166 4.56 45.47 -14.78
CA LYS A 166 5.44 44.31 -15.01
C LYS A 166 5.39 43.32 -13.86
N GLU A 167 5.54 43.77 -12.61
CA GLU A 167 5.47 42.91 -11.43
C GLU A 167 4.11 42.19 -11.34
N GLN A 168 3.02 42.94 -11.54
CA GLN A 168 1.68 42.37 -11.53
C GLN A 168 1.48 41.33 -12.65
N LEU A 169 1.95 41.61 -13.86
CA LEU A 169 1.90 40.66 -14.98
C LEU A 169 2.73 39.40 -14.69
N THR A 170 3.88 39.51 -14.01
CA THR A 170 4.63 38.31 -13.60
C THR A 170 3.87 37.48 -12.56
N SER A 171 3.18 38.11 -11.61
CA SER A 171 2.31 37.41 -10.65
C SER A 171 1.13 36.72 -11.33
N GLN A 172 0.50 37.39 -12.29
CA GLN A 172 -0.62 36.85 -13.08
C GLN A 172 -0.15 35.71 -14.00
N ARG A 173 1.05 35.80 -14.57
CA ARG A 173 1.70 34.72 -15.33
C ARG A 173 1.88 33.48 -14.47
N ARG A 174 2.44 33.61 -13.25
CA ARG A 174 2.59 32.46 -12.33
C ARG A 174 1.25 31.85 -11.98
N ARG A 175 0.21 32.66 -11.76
CA ARG A 175 -1.14 32.18 -11.49
C ARG A 175 -1.76 31.45 -12.69
N LEU A 176 -1.55 31.96 -13.90
CA LEU A 176 -2.02 31.32 -15.13
C LEU A 176 -1.33 29.97 -15.33
N LEU A 177 -0.01 29.90 -15.20
CA LEU A 177 0.75 28.65 -15.31
C LEU A 177 0.28 27.61 -14.29
N ARG A 178 0.10 27.99 -13.01
CA ARG A 178 -0.47 27.07 -12.01
C ARG A 178 -1.85 26.51 -12.40
N ARG A 179 -2.68 27.30 -13.08
CA ARG A 179 -3.99 26.81 -13.56
C ARG A 179 -3.87 25.91 -14.77
N VAL A 180 -2.94 26.22 -15.68
CA VAL A 180 -2.57 25.32 -16.79
C VAL A 180 -2.14 23.98 -16.20
N ASP A 181 -1.20 23.99 -15.26
CA ASP A 181 -0.67 22.77 -14.62
C ASP A 181 -1.80 21.97 -13.95
N LEU A 182 -2.72 22.62 -13.22
CA LEU A 182 -3.88 21.95 -12.62
C LEU A 182 -4.82 21.29 -13.64
N ILE A 183 -5.03 21.91 -14.81
CA ILE A 183 -5.86 21.33 -15.87
C ILE A 183 -5.14 20.17 -16.56
N LEU A 184 -3.83 20.29 -16.75
CA LEU A 184 -2.99 19.24 -17.32
C LEU A 184 -2.90 18.02 -16.39
N ILE A 185 -2.90 18.22 -15.08
CA ILE A 185 -2.87 17.13 -14.10
C ILE A 185 -4.26 16.49 -13.94
N SER A 186 -5.35 17.22 -14.10
CA SER A 186 -6.70 16.71 -13.82
C SER A 186 -7.14 15.57 -14.77
N PRO A 187 -7.55 14.40 -14.25
CA PRO A 187 -8.02 13.27 -15.05
C PRO A 187 -9.36 13.55 -15.77
N GLU A 188 -10.18 14.45 -15.23
CA GLU A 188 -11.51 14.80 -15.79
C GLU A 188 -11.44 15.82 -16.93
N SER A 189 -10.24 16.28 -17.28
CA SER A 189 -10.08 17.31 -18.32
C SER A 189 -10.47 16.77 -19.69
N SER A 190 -11.36 17.50 -20.37
CA SER A 190 -11.72 17.16 -21.76
C SER A 190 -10.53 17.35 -22.70
N LEU A 191 -10.50 16.61 -23.82
CA LEU A 191 -9.46 16.72 -24.84
C LEU A 191 -9.23 18.18 -25.28
N ARG A 192 -10.32 18.95 -25.45
CA ARG A 192 -10.25 20.36 -25.84
C ARG A 192 -9.62 21.25 -24.77
N GLN A 193 -9.91 21.01 -23.49
CA GLN A 193 -9.28 21.74 -22.38
C GLN A 193 -7.78 21.43 -22.26
N LEU A 194 -7.37 20.18 -22.52
CA LEU A 194 -5.96 19.80 -22.56
C LEU A 194 -5.22 20.48 -23.72
N ILE A 195 -5.81 20.47 -24.92
CA ILE A 195 -5.26 21.19 -26.09
C ILE A 195 -5.13 22.69 -25.78
N ASP A 196 -6.18 23.32 -25.26
CA ASP A 196 -6.18 24.74 -24.88
C ASP A 196 -5.10 25.05 -23.83
N ALA A 197 -4.88 24.17 -22.86
CA ALA A 197 -3.87 24.30 -21.82
C ALA A 197 -2.44 24.20 -22.38
N ILE A 198 -2.17 23.24 -23.29
CA ILE A 198 -0.86 23.10 -23.95
C ILE A 198 -0.59 24.31 -24.87
N CYS A 199 -1.58 24.76 -25.63
CA CYS A 199 -1.47 25.97 -26.45
C CYS A 199 -1.22 27.22 -25.58
N ALA A 200 -1.93 27.35 -24.45
CA ALA A 200 -1.72 28.41 -23.49
C ALA A 200 -0.30 28.41 -22.92
N PHE A 201 0.22 27.23 -22.56
CA PHE A 201 1.61 27.06 -22.11
C PHE A 201 2.60 27.55 -23.17
N CYS A 202 2.48 27.06 -24.42
CA CYS A 202 3.36 27.46 -25.54
C CYS A 202 3.42 28.98 -25.72
N ILE A 203 2.28 29.67 -25.66
CA ILE A 203 2.20 31.14 -25.82
C ILE A 203 2.93 31.86 -24.68
N VAL A 204 2.67 31.44 -23.44
CA VAL A 204 3.17 32.11 -22.24
C VAL A 204 4.67 31.89 -22.10
N THR A 205 5.16 30.67 -22.23
CA THR A 205 6.58 30.32 -22.10
C THR A 205 7.38 30.58 -23.36
N SER A 206 6.73 30.70 -24.52
CA SER A 206 7.38 30.74 -25.84
C SER A 206 8.18 29.45 -26.12
N SER A 207 7.75 28.33 -25.52
CA SER A 207 8.30 27.00 -25.72
C SER A 207 7.86 26.39 -27.06
N SER A 208 8.56 25.35 -27.52
CA SER A 208 8.10 24.54 -28.66
C SER A 208 6.92 23.64 -28.27
N SER A 209 6.18 23.13 -29.25
CA SER A 209 5.12 22.15 -28.99
C SER A 209 5.65 20.89 -28.31
N ASN A 210 6.84 20.42 -28.69
CA ASN A 210 7.46 19.23 -28.10
C ASN A 210 7.87 19.47 -26.65
N ASP A 211 8.42 20.65 -26.32
CA ASP A 211 8.75 20.99 -24.92
C ASP A 211 7.49 21.10 -24.05
N ALA A 212 6.38 21.59 -24.62
CA ALA A 212 5.11 21.66 -23.91
C ALA A 212 4.51 20.26 -23.66
N ILE A 213 4.66 19.34 -24.62
CA ILE A 213 4.26 17.93 -24.47
C ILE A 213 5.15 17.23 -23.42
N ARG A 214 6.46 17.46 -23.42
CA ARG A 214 7.36 16.93 -22.38
C ARG A 214 6.98 17.44 -21.00
N HIS A 215 6.73 18.75 -20.87
CA HIS A 215 6.25 19.33 -19.61
C HIS A 215 4.93 18.70 -19.15
N PHE A 216 4.00 18.43 -20.06
CA PHE A 216 2.76 17.71 -19.75
C PHE A 216 3.04 16.29 -19.22
N GLN A 217 3.91 15.54 -19.90
CA GLN A 217 4.32 14.19 -19.48
C GLN A 217 5.04 14.19 -18.13
N ASP A 218 5.92 15.17 -17.88
CA ASP A 218 6.62 15.34 -16.61
C ASP A 218 5.62 15.63 -15.47
N LEU A 219 4.63 16.51 -15.71
CA LEU A 219 3.56 16.76 -14.73
C LEU A 219 2.72 15.52 -14.43
N GLN A 220 2.38 14.72 -15.45
CA GLN A 220 1.65 13.47 -15.25
C GLN A 220 2.49 12.47 -14.43
N LEU A 221 3.79 12.37 -14.72
CA LEU A 221 4.71 11.49 -14.00
C LEU A 221 4.87 11.91 -12.53
N ASP A 222 5.04 13.22 -12.28
CA ASP A 222 5.14 13.77 -10.93
C ASP A 222 3.84 13.56 -10.14
N GLU A 223 2.67 13.64 -10.77
CA GLU A 223 1.40 13.33 -10.11
C GLU A 223 1.27 11.85 -9.76
N ILE A 224 1.67 10.94 -10.65
CA ILE A 224 1.70 9.49 -10.38
C ILE A 224 2.57 9.21 -9.15
N ARG A 225 3.76 9.80 -9.10
CA ARG A 225 4.67 9.69 -7.96
C ARG A 225 4.04 10.26 -6.69
N ARG A 226 3.45 11.45 -6.77
CA ARG A 226 2.79 12.10 -5.63
C ARG A 226 1.62 11.28 -5.07
N LEU A 227 0.80 10.68 -5.93
CA LEU A 227 -0.31 9.81 -5.52
C LEU A 227 0.20 8.52 -4.88
N SER A 228 1.29 7.97 -5.43
CA SER A 228 1.90 6.72 -4.95
C SER A 228 2.66 6.89 -3.63
N ASP A 229 3.31 8.05 -3.42
CA ASP A 229 4.08 8.36 -2.20
C ASP A 229 3.23 8.98 -1.08
N ALA A 230 1.95 9.29 -1.33
CA ALA A 230 1.06 9.87 -0.35
C ALA A 230 0.75 8.88 0.79
N SER A 231 1.59 8.89 1.83
CA SER A 231 1.48 8.03 3.02
C SER A 231 0.11 8.07 3.70
N GLU A 232 -0.64 9.19 3.59
CA GLU A 232 -1.99 9.33 4.14
C GLU A 232 -3.03 8.40 3.48
N LYS A 233 -2.85 8.06 2.20
CA LYS A 233 -3.78 7.22 1.44
C LYS A 233 -3.27 5.79 1.24
N GLY A 234 -1.99 5.54 1.53
CA GLY A 234 -1.35 4.22 1.47
C GLY A 234 -1.76 3.42 0.22
N ARG A 235 -2.56 2.37 0.43
CA ARG A 235 -3.05 1.44 -0.61
C ARG A 235 -3.93 2.12 -1.67
N GLU A 236 -4.83 3.01 -1.24
CA GLU A 236 -5.72 3.75 -2.14
C GLU A 236 -4.93 4.77 -2.97
N GLY A 237 -3.83 5.30 -2.43
CA GLY A 237 -2.94 6.22 -3.15
C GLY A 237 -2.28 5.55 -4.35
N VAL A 238 -1.70 4.36 -4.16
CA VAL A 238 -1.06 3.58 -5.23
C VAL A 238 -2.07 3.11 -6.28
N LEU A 239 -3.25 2.63 -5.86
CA LEU A 239 -4.32 2.27 -6.80
C LEU A 239 -4.84 3.50 -7.56
N GLY A 240 -4.95 4.65 -6.91
CA GLY A 240 -5.30 5.92 -7.55
C GLY A 240 -4.26 6.38 -8.56
N GLY A 241 -2.96 6.22 -8.25
CA GLY A 241 -1.85 6.48 -9.18
C GLY A 241 -1.88 5.53 -10.38
N PHE A 242 -2.17 4.24 -10.14
CA PHE A 242 -2.31 3.26 -11.21
C PHE A 242 -3.51 3.55 -12.12
N HIS A 243 -4.66 3.89 -11.55
CA HIS A 243 -5.83 4.33 -12.31
C HIS A 243 -5.52 5.57 -13.14
N TYR A 244 -4.89 6.57 -12.54
CA TYR A 244 -4.49 7.80 -13.24
C TYR A 244 -3.56 7.52 -14.42
N TYR A 245 -2.61 6.61 -14.25
CA TYR A 245 -1.72 6.17 -15.32
C TYR A 245 -2.48 5.51 -16.47
N LEU A 246 -3.33 4.54 -16.19
CA LEU A 246 -4.13 3.85 -17.22
C LEU A 246 -5.06 4.83 -17.95
N GLN A 247 -5.69 5.76 -17.23
CA GLN A 247 -6.51 6.81 -17.82
C GLN A 247 -5.68 7.77 -18.70
N SER A 248 -4.46 8.08 -18.28
CA SER A 248 -3.52 8.90 -19.06
C SER A 248 -3.09 8.18 -20.35
N LEU A 249 -2.89 6.86 -20.32
CA LEU A 249 -2.63 6.07 -21.53
C LEU A 249 -3.79 6.10 -22.52
N ARG A 250 -5.05 6.25 -22.06
CA ARG A 250 -6.23 6.36 -22.93
C ARG A 250 -6.40 7.77 -23.52
N THR A 251 -6.08 8.81 -22.76
CA THR A 251 -6.34 10.21 -23.15
C THR A 251 -5.19 10.82 -23.94
N THR A 252 -3.95 10.52 -23.56
CA THR A 252 -2.76 11.14 -24.14
C THR A 252 -2.58 10.83 -25.64
N PRO A 253 -2.80 9.61 -26.17
CA PRO A 253 -2.73 9.35 -27.61
C PRO A 253 -3.74 10.17 -28.43
N LYS A 254 -4.95 10.41 -27.88
CA LYS A 254 -5.99 11.22 -28.54
C LYS A 254 -5.54 12.67 -28.71
N LEU A 255 -4.62 13.15 -27.87
CA LEU A 255 -4.04 14.49 -27.94
C LEU A 255 -3.12 14.69 -29.15
N PHE A 256 -2.49 13.64 -29.66
CA PHE A 256 -1.64 13.71 -30.86
C PHE A 256 -2.42 13.63 -32.18
N GLY A 257 -3.75 13.67 -32.12
CA GLY A 257 -4.63 13.66 -33.29
C GLY A 257 -4.67 14.98 -34.08
N ARG A 258 -5.44 14.99 -35.17
CA ARG A 258 -5.60 16.16 -36.07
C ARG A 258 -6.02 17.44 -35.34
N GLN A 259 -6.86 17.32 -34.31
CA GLN A 259 -7.40 18.46 -33.56
C GLN A 259 -6.29 19.32 -32.91
N PHE A 260 -5.22 18.70 -32.41
CA PHE A 260 -4.10 19.44 -31.83
C PHE A 260 -3.27 20.16 -32.89
N SER A 261 -3.00 19.50 -34.03
CA SER A 261 -2.31 20.11 -35.16
C SER A 261 -3.09 21.29 -35.72
N ASP A 262 -4.42 21.15 -35.85
CA ASP A 262 -5.31 22.22 -36.30
C ASP A 262 -5.31 23.40 -35.32
N ALA A 263 -5.44 23.16 -34.01
CA ALA A 263 -5.38 24.22 -33.00
C ALA A 263 -4.04 24.97 -33.01
N MET A 264 -2.93 24.26 -33.19
CA MET A 264 -1.59 24.85 -33.29
C MET A 264 -1.38 25.64 -34.58
N ARG A 265 -1.99 25.20 -35.68
CA ARG A 265 -2.00 25.91 -36.97
C ARG A 265 -2.85 27.18 -36.89
N ASP A 266 -4.03 27.11 -36.31
CA ASP A 266 -4.92 28.26 -36.13
C ASP A 266 -4.27 29.35 -35.27
N LEU A 267 -3.55 28.95 -34.22
CA LEU A 267 -2.83 29.85 -33.34
C LEU A 267 -1.69 30.62 -34.05
N ARG A 268 -1.14 30.06 -35.12
CA ARG A 268 -0.12 30.70 -35.98
C ARG A 268 -0.74 31.46 -37.16
N GLY A 269 -1.92 31.05 -37.61
CA GLY A 269 -2.55 31.64 -38.79
C GLY A 269 -3.14 33.02 -38.53
N GLN A 270 -3.53 33.32 -37.29
CA GLN A 270 -4.28 34.53 -36.96
C GLN A 270 -3.53 35.46 -35.99
N PRO A 271 -3.53 36.78 -36.25
CA PRO A 271 -3.04 37.75 -35.28
C PRO A 271 -3.84 37.70 -33.98
N LEU A 272 -3.16 37.75 -32.82
CA LEU A 272 -3.80 37.57 -31.51
C LEU A 272 -5.00 38.52 -31.29
N LEU A 273 -4.83 39.79 -31.62
CA LEU A 273 -5.85 40.84 -31.43
C LEU A 273 -7.06 40.71 -32.36
N ARG A 274 -6.98 39.89 -33.41
CA ARG A 274 -8.07 39.59 -34.35
C ARG A 274 -8.71 38.22 -34.12
N SER A 275 -8.34 37.54 -33.04
CA SER A 275 -8.96 36.27 -32.68
C SER A 275 -10.34 36.52 -32.07
N THR A 276 -11.33 35.69 -32.44
CA THR A 276 -12.72 35.76 -31.95
C THR A 276 -12.81 35.77 -30.42
N ASP A 277 -11.89 35.05 -29.76
CA ASP A 277 -11.81 34.96 -28.31
C ASP A 277 -11.40 36.27 -27.62
N ILE A 278 -10.63 37.14 -28.30
CA ILE A 278 -10.21 38.44 -27.76
C ILE A 278 -11.18 39.54 -28.21
N GLU A 279 -11.70 39.46 -29.45
CA GLU A 279 -12.70 40.41 -29.95
C GLU A 279 -14.01 40.36 -29.15
N SER A 280 -14.39 39.18 -28.65
CA SER A 280 -15.55 39.00 -27.77
C SER A 280 -15.37 39.60 -26.36
N LEU A 281 -14.17 40.02 -25.98
CA LEU A 281 -13.92 40.66 -24.69
C LEU A 281 -14.28 42.15 -24.75
N GLU A 282 -15.52 42.47 -24.37
CA GLU A 282 -16.03 43.86 -24.25
C GLU A 282 -15.11 44.74 -23.38
N GLU A 283 -14.41 44.15 -22.42
CA GLU A 283 -13.54 44.84 -21.46
C GLU A 283 -12.31 45.50 -22.10
N LEU A 284 -11.85 45.00 -23.25
CA LEU A 284 -10.68 45.53 -23.96
C LEU A 284 -11.05 46.73 -24.84
N ASP A 285 -12.32 46.86 -25.23
CA ASP A 285 -12.87 47.98 -26.02
C ASP A 285 -12.02 48.24 -27.29
N LEU A 286 -11.63 47.14 -27.96
CA LEU A 286 -10.66 47.15 -29.06
C LEU A 286 -11.11 48.07 -30.20
N ALA A 287 -12.41 48.18 -30.46
CA ALA A 287 -12.97 49.06 -31.49
C ALA A 287 -12.52 50.53 -31.36
N LYS A 288 -12.30 51.03 -30.14
CA LYS A 288 -11.87 52.42 -29.91
C LYS A 288 -10.37 52.60 -29.96
N VAL A 289 -9.62 51.57 -29.55
CA VAL A 289 -8.16 51.63 -29.34
C VAL A 289 -7.40 51.18 -30.59
N GLN A 290 -7.97 50.28 -31.40
CA GLN A 290 -7.33 49.66 -32.57
C GLN A 290 -6.77 50.67 -33.58
N GLN A 291 -7.46 51.79 -33.82
CA GLN A 291 -7.01 52.84 -34.74
C GLN A 291 -5.71 53.56 -34.32
N PHE A 292 -5.33 53.47 -33.03
CA PHE A 292 -4.15 54.11 -32.47
C PHE A 292 -3.05 53.12 -32.09
N ILE A 293 -3.25 51.82 -32.33
CA ILE A 293 -2.26 50.78 -32.07
C ILE A 293 -1.40 50.61 -33.33
N PRO A 294 -0.06 50.58 -33.20
CA PRO A 294 0.84 50.30 -34.33
C PRO A 294 0.51 48.98 -35.05
N THR A 295 0.72 48.96 -36.36
CA THR A 295 0.42 47.81 -37.21
C THR A 295 1.19 46.56 -36.79
N GLU A 296 2.38 46.68 -36.19
CA GLU A 296 3.17 45.55 -35.70
C GLU A 296 2.54 44.82 -34.51
N ILE A 297 1.73 45.53 -33.70
CA ILE A 297 1.00 44.93 -32.59
C ILE A 297 -0.31 44.31 -33.10
N LEU A 298 -0.95 44.94 -34.10
CA LEU A 298 -2.18 44.45 -34.73
C LEU A 298 -1.97 43.20 -35.59
N SER A 299 -0.81 43.07 -36.24
CA SER A 299 -0.42 41.90 -37.04
C SER A 299 0.38 40.87 -36.25
N PHE A 300 0.52 41.05 -34.93
CA PHE A 300 1.35 40.15 -34.14
C PHE A 300 0.77 38.73 -34.10
N VAL A 301 1.58 37.79 -34.57
CA VAL A 301 1.37 36.35 -34.45
C VAL A 301 2.42 35.80 -33.48
N PRO A 302 2.04 34.97 -32.49
CA PRO A 302 3.01 34.34 -31.60
C PRO A 302 3.95 33.43 -32.39
N TRP A 303 5.26 33.67 -32.27
CA TRP A 303 6.23 32.70 -32.76
C TRP A 303 6.28 31.52 -31.79
N ILE A 304 5.74 30.40 -32.22
CA ILE A 304 5.87 29.11 -31.55
C ILE A 304 6.75 28.26 -32.47
N LYS A 305 7.63 27.40 -31.95
CA LYS A 305 8.31 26.40 -32.78
C LYS A 305 7.42 25.16 -32.84
N HIS A 306 6.85 24.88 -34.02
CA HIS A 306 6.10 23.64 -34.30
C HIS A 306 6.97 22.90 -35.29
N THR A 307 7.39 21.73 -34.88
CA THR A 307 7.81 20.70 -35.80
C THR A 307 6.52 20.14 -36.38
N ASP A 308 6.40 20.03 -37.71
CA ASP A 308 5.25 19.39 -38.37
C ASP A 308 5.29 17.85 -38.23
N SER A 309 6.28 17.30 -37.50
CA SER A 309 6.53 15.87 -37.29
C SER A 309 5.96 15.21 -36.00
N PRO A 310 5.07 15.82 -35.18
CA PRO A 310 4.72 15.24 -33.88
C PRO A 310 4.01 13.89 -34.07
N LEU A 311 3.35 13.65 -35.19
CA LEU A 311 2.69 12.38 -35.51
C LEU A 311 3.67 11.22 -35.74
N ALA A 312 4.89 11.49 -36.23
CA ALA A 312 5.89 10.44 -36.51
C ALA A 312 6.77 10.09 -35.29
N GLU A 313 7.02 11.08 -34.41
CA GLU A 313 7.83 10.91 -33.19
C GLU A 313 6.97 10.71 -31.92
N SER A 314 5.65 10.92 -31.99
CA SER A 314 4.71 10.72 -30.86
C SER A 314 4.74 9.32 -30.24
N PRO A 315 4.74 8.20 -30.99
CA PRO A 315 4.70 6.88 -30.36
C PRO A 315 5.98 6.57 -29.57
N SER A 316 7.14 7.06 -30.01
CA SER A 316 8.39 6.84 -29.27
C SER A 316 8.48 7.71 -28.01
N ILE A 317 8.07 8.98 -28.10
CA ILE A 317 8.03 9.88 -26.94
C ILE A 317 7.03 9.35 -25.89
N LEU A 318 5.86 8.87 -26.34
CA LEU A 318 4.89 8.25 -25.45
C LEU A 318 5.38 6.95 -24.84
N GLY A 319 6.01 6.08 -25.63
CA GLY A 319 6.58 4.83 -25.14
C GLY A 319 7.64 5.05 -24.05
N THR A 320 8.53 6.04 -24.22
CA THR A 320 9.54 6.35 -23.20
C THR A 320 8.92 6.80 -21.88
N TRP A 321 7.95 7.72 -21.92
CA TRP A 321 7.25 8.16 -20.72
C TRP A 321 6.43 7.04 -20.09
N SER A 322 5.70 6.26 -20.90
CA SER A 322 4.82 5.21 -20.41
C SER A 322 5.60 4.08 -19.75
N ASN A 323 6.82 3.78 -20.22
CA ASN A 323 7.71 2.80 -19.59
C ASN A 323 8.21 3.30 -18.23
N VAL A 324 8.69 4.55 -18.16
CA VAL A 324 9.18 5.13 -16.90
C VAL A 324 8.06 5.21 -15.85
N ALA A 325 6.87 5.68 -16.26
CA ALA A 325 5.71 5.74 -15.37
C ALA A 325 5.26 4.35 -14.90
N PHE A 326 5.34 3.34 -15.79
CA PHE A 326 5.00 1.96 -15.44
C PHE A 326 5.99 1.36 -14.42
N GLU A 327 7.29 1.60 -14.60
CA GLU A 327 8.32 1.16 -13.66
C GLU A 327 8.12 1.77 -12.28
N ASP A 328 7.84 3.08 -12.21
CA ASP A 328 7.59 3.79 -10.94
C ASP A 328 6.36 3.21 -10.21
N ILE A 329 5.28 2.92 -10.95
CA ILE A 329 4.08 2.28 -10.38
C ILE A 329 4.36 0.85 -9.93
N CYS A 330 5.09 0.07 -10.72
CA CYS A 330 5.48 -1.29 -10.34
C CYS A 330 6.31 -1.30 -9.05
N LEU A 331 7.22 -0.33 -8.89
CA LEU A 331 8.00 -0.15 -7.67
C LEU A 331 7.13 0.25 -6.47
N ALA A 332 6.19 1.18 -6.66
CA ALA A 332 5.25 1.60 -5.61
C ALA A 332 4.31 0.46 -5.19
N LEU A 333 3.78 -0.28 -6.17
CA LEU A 333 2.93 -1.45 -5.95
C LEU A 333 3.71 -2.53 -5.21
N LYS A 334 4.94 -2.84 -5.65
CA LYS A 334 5.80 -3.82 -4.98
C LYS A 334 6.09 -3.42 -3.53
N ARG A 335 6.45 -2.17 -3.26
CA ARG A 335 6.66 -1.66 -1.89
C ARG A 335 5.42 -1.89 -1.02
N THR A 336 4.25 -1.52 -1.52
CA THR A 336 2.97 -1.68 -0.79
C THR A 336 2.65 -3.15 -0.56
N VAL A 337 2.86 -4.01 -1.56
CA VAL A 337 2.66 -5.46 -1.47
C VAL A 337 3.62 -6.11 -0.47
N ASP A 338 4.86 -5.67 -0.40
CA ASP A 338 5.87 -6.19 0.52
C ASP A 338 5.59 -5.82 1.99
N GLU A 339 4.89 -4.72 2.24
CA GLU A 339 4.40 -4.33 3.57
C GLU A 339 3.25 -5.21 4.08
N LEU A 340 2.49 -5.86 3.19
CA LEU A 340 1.35 -6.70 3.56
C LEU A 340 1.81 -8.05 4.10
N SER A 341 1.48 -8.35 5.35
CA SER A 341 1.76 -9.65 6.00
C SER A 341 0.57 -10.61 6.00
N ASP A 342 -0.66 -10.10 5.89
CA ASP A 342 -1.85 -10.94 5.87
C ASP A 342 -2.20 -11.40 4.44
N THR A 343 -2.47 -12.70 4.31
CA THR A 343 -2.83 -13.32 3.03
C THR A 343 -4.17 -12.81 2.53
N SER A 344 -5.14 -12.57 3.42
CA SER A 344 -6.47 -12.09 3.02
C SER A 344 -6.42 -10.67 2.47
N GLU A 345 -5.70 -9.78 3.15
CA GLU A 345 -5.48 -8.41 2.67
C GLU A 345 -4.74 -8.38 1.32
N LEU A 346 -3.75 -9.26 1.13
CA LEU A 346 -3.00 -9.35 -0.12
C LEU A 346 -3.88 -9.84 -1.30
N PHE A 347 -4.73 -10.85 -1.09
CA PHE A 347 -5.67 -11.31 -2.12
C PHE A 347 -6.69 -10.23 -2.48
N ASN A 348 -7.20 -9.48 -1.50
CA ASN A 348 -8.11 -8.36 -1.76
C ASN A 348 -7.41 -7.23 -2.51
N PHE A 349 -6.16 -6.91 -2.16
CA PHE A 349 -5.39 -5.88 -2.86
C PHE A 349 -5.08 -6.28 -4.32
N ARG A 350 -4.74 -7.56 -4.57
CA ARG A 350 -4.62 -8.12 -5.93
C ARG A 350 -5.93 -7.93 -6.71
N LYS A 351 -7.06 -8.23 -6.07
CA LYS A 351 -8.38 -8.07 -6.69
C LYS A 351 -8.65 -6.61 -7.08
N GLN A 352 -8.42 -5.66 -6.17
CA GLN A 352 -8.61 -4.23 -6.44
C GLN A 352 -7.70 -3.72 -7.57
N ALA A 353 -6.44 -4.15 -7.62
CA ALA A 353 -5.52 -3.79 -8.70
C ALA A 353 -6.00 -4.32 -10.06
N LEU A 354 -6.53 -5.55 -10.10
CA LEU A 354 -7.12 -6.12 -11.32
C LEU A 354 -8.43 -5.43 -11.71
N GLU A 355 -9.29 -5.07 -10.74
CA GLU A 355 -10.52 -4.30 -11.00
C GLU A 355 -10.24 -2.90 -11.59
N VAL A 356 -9.11 -2.29 -11.26
CA VAL A 356 -8.67 -1.01 -11.87
C VAL A 356 -8.15 -1.21 -13.29
N TRP A 357 -7.48 -2.34 -13.56
CA TRP A 357 -6.85 -2.61 -14.86
C TRP A 357 -7.81 -3.18 -15.91
N LEU A 358 -8.64 -4.16 -15.55
CA LEU A 358 -9.48 -4.90 -16.49
C LEU A 358 -10.39 -4.00 -17.36
N PRO A 359 -11.06 -2.96 -16.83
CA PRO A 359 -11.90 -2.07 -17.64
C PRO A 359 -11.11 -1.26 -18.67
N LEU A 360 -9.81 -1.06 -18.43
CA LEU A 360 -8.94 -0.24 -19.27
C LEU A 360 -8.01 -1.07 -20.15
N SER A 361 -8.08 -2.41 -20.04
CA SER A 361 -7.18 -3.32 -20.74
C SER A 361 -7.35 -3.27 -22.26
N SER A 362 -8.57 -3.27 -22.79
CA SER A 362 -8.83 -3.20 -24.25
C SER A 362 -8.31 -1.91 -24.91
N SER A 363 -8.31 -0.80 -24.17
CA SER A 363 -8.15 0.58 -24.66
C SER A 363 -6.70 1.13 -24.65
N THR A 364 -5.68 0.40 -24.19
CA THR A 364 -4.30 0.93 -24.11
C THR A 364 -3.46 0.58 -25.34
N SER A 365 -3.09 1.59 -26.13
CA SER A 365 -2.39 1.40 -27.43
C SER A 365 -0.87 1.34 -27.35
N THR A 366 -0.24 1.74 -26.24
CA THR A 366 1.22 1.93 -26.15
C THR A 366 1.95 0.84 -25.38
N HIS A 367 1.28 0.14 -24.48
CA HIS A 367 1.81 -1.01 -23.76
C HIS A 367 1.07 -2.26 -24.21
N SER A 368 1.78 -3.36 -24.40
CA SER A 368 1.10 -4.64 -24.62
C SER A 368 0.34 -5.01 -23.36
N ASN A 369 -0.97 -5.29 -23.46
CA ASN A 369 -1.77 -5.76 -22.33
C ASN A 369 -1.15 -6.94 -21.58
N ALA A 370 -0.42 -7.79 -22.31
CA ALA A 370 0.32 -8.90 -21.76
C ALA A 370 1.45 -8.47 -20.81
N GLU A 371 2.11 -7.33 -21.08
CA GLU A 371 3.22 -6.81 -20.24
C GLU A 371 2.71 -6.31 -18.89
N ILE A 372 1.64 -5.49 -18.90
CA ILE A 372 1.00 -5.00 -17.66
C ILE A 372 0.48 -6.18 -16.83
N PHE A 373 -0.23 -7.11 -17.47
CA PHE A 373 -0.74 -8.31 -16.82
C PHE A 373 0.37 -9.17 -16.19
N THR A 374 1.46 -9.41 -16.94
CA THR A 374 2.58 -10.22 -16.47
C THR A 374 3.32 -9.55 -15.30
N ALA A 375 3.49 -8.23 -15.32
CA ALA A 375 4.12 -7.51 -14.23
C ALA A 375 3.28 -7.55 -12.94
N LEU A 376 1.96 -7.27 -13.03
CA LEU A 376 1.04 -7.38 -11.90
C LEU A 376 1.08 -8.80 -11.33
N ARG A 377 0.95 -9.81 -12.21
CA ARG A 377 1.01 -11.22 -11.83
C ARG A 377 2.33 -11.56 -11.14
N SER A 378 3.47 -11.11 -11.67
CA SER A 378 4.79 -11.33 -11.08
C SER A 378 4.91 -10.74 -9.66
N ILE A 379 4.48 -9.48 -9.46
CA ILE A 379 4.56 -8.80 -8.15
C ILE A 379 3.70 -9.53 -7.11
N PHE A 380 2.42 -9.77 -7.42
CA PHE A 380 1.50 -10.41 -6.49
C PHE A 380 1.83 -11.88 -6.26
N ASN A 381 2.10 -12.66 -7.31
CA ASN A 381 2.38 -14.09 -7.18
C ASN A 381 3.65 -14.32 -6.36
N THR A 382 4.70 -13.52 -6.57
CA THR A 382 5.94 -13.64 -5.80
C THR A 382 5.68 -13.43 -4.31
N ARG A 383 4.92 -12.38 -3.94
CA ARG A 383 4.59 -12.11 -2.54
C ARG A 383 3.66 -13.16 -1.93
N ILE A 384 2.61 -13.56 -2.65
CA ILE A 384 1.65 -14.59 -2.19
C ILE A 384 2.40 -15.89 -1.89
N LYS A 385 3.23 -16.36 -2.83
CA LYS A 385 4.07 -17.54 -2.64
C LYS A 385 5.00 -17.39 -1.43
N GLY A 386 5.65 -16.23 -1.29
CA GLY A 386 6.50 -15.92 -0.13
C GLY A 386 5.75 -15.97 1.22
N LEU A 387 4.52 -15.44 1.28
CA LEU A 387 3.71 -15.50 2.50
C LEU A 387 3.20 -16.91 2.80
N LEU A 388 2.81 -17.69 1.79
CA LEU A 388 2.43 -19.09 1.96
C LEU A 388 3.61 -19.91 2.51
N HIS A 389 4.80 -19.70 1.97
CA HIS A 389 6.04 -20.32 2.44
C HIS A 389 6.36 -19.91 3.90
N ALA A 390 6.34 -18.61 4.22
CA ALA A 390 6.60 -18.12 5.57
C ALA A 390 5.58 -18.66 6.60
N ARG A 391 4.31 -18.76 6.20
CA ARG A 391 3.24 -19.30 7.06
C ARG A 391 3.41 -20.80 7.29
N ALA A 392 3.79 -21.57 6.28
CA ALA A 392 4.16 -22.97 6.45
C ALA A 392 5.37 -23.10 7.40
N GLY A 393 6.41 -22.30 7.15
CA GLY A 393 7.64 -22.25 7.94
C GLY A 393 7.45 -21.84 9.40
N SER A 394 6.36 -21.15 9.76
CA SER A 394 6.06 -20.82 11.17
C SER A 394 5.85 -22.05 12.06
N LEU A 395 5.67 -23.24 11.48
CA LEU A 395 5.73 -24.53 12.19
C LEU A 395 7.09 -24.77 12.87
N SER A 396 8.18 -24.19 12.33
CA SER A 396 9.51 -24.23 12.96
C SER A 396 9.58 -23.48 14.29
N VAL A 397 8.73 -22.46 14.49
CA VAL A 397 8.60 -21.75 15.78
C VAL A 397 8.02 -22.70 16.82
N ILE A 398 7.02 -23.51 16.46
CA ILE A 398 6.45 -24.51 17.35
C ILE A 398 7.48 -25.60 17.69
N ALA A 399 8.32 -26.03 16.73
CA ALA A 399 9.45 -26.91 17.04
C ALA A 399 10.45 -26.26 18.01
N SER A 400 10.75 -24.97 17.82
CA SER A 400 11.65 -24.23 18.70
C SER A 400 11.07 -24.05 20.12
N ASP A 401 9.75 -23.87 20.25
CA ASP A 401 9.05 -23.85 21.54
C ASP A 401 9.12 -25.23 22.24
N ILE A 402 9.12 -26.33 21.49
CA ILE A 402 9.31 -27.68 22.06
C ILE A 402 10.76 -27.84 22.53
N GLU A 403 11.74 -27.42 21.72
CA GLU A 403 13.16 -27.49 22.04
C GLU A 403 13.52 -26.63 23.26
N SER A 404 13.01 -25.41 23.37
CA SER A 404 13.27 -24.53 24.53
C SER A 404 12.78 -25.13 25.84
N VAL A 405 11.60 -25.77 25.83
CA VAL A 405 11.06 -26.48 26.99
C VAL A 405 11.93 -27.68 27.40
N LEU A 406 12.59 -28.32 26.43
CA LEU A 406 13.55 -29.40 26.70
C LEU A 406 14.88 -28.90 27.26
N GLU A 407 15.32 -27.70 26.88
CA GLU A 407 16.55 -27.05 27.36
C GLU A 407 16.39 -26.47 28.76
N GLU A 408 15.31 -25.72 29.01
CA GLU A 408 15.01 -25.11 30.31
C GLU A 408 14.73 -26.16 31.39
N GLY A 409 14.46 -27.41 30.98
CA GLY A 409 14.11 -28.49 31.88
C GLY A 409 12.80 -28.14 32.56
N GLY A 410 11.70 -28.16 31.78
CA GLY A 410 10.39 -27.60 32.12
C GLY A 410 10.05 -27.52 33.61
N ASP A 411 9.46 -26.39 34.01
CA ASP A 411 9.00 -26.03 35.36
C ASP A 411 8.29 -27.16 36.15
N ASP A 412 7.75 -28.16 35.46
CA ASP A 412 7.11 -29.36 36.02
C ASP A 412 8.13 -30.45 36.42
N SER A 413 9.02 -30.10 37.36
CA SER A 413 9.67 -31.12 38.21
C SER A 413 8.67 -32.00 38.99
N THR A 414 7.37 -31.66 38.96
CA THR A 414 6.27 -32.50 39.40
C THR A 414 5.75 -33.38 38.25
N VAL A 415 6.39 -34.54 38.10
CA VAL A 415 5.99 -35.66 37.23
C VAL A 415 4.57 -36.19 37.50
N SER A 416 3.88 -35.70 38.54
CA SER A 416 2.55 -36.18 38.92
C SER A 416 1.49 -35.78 37.90
N CYS A 417 1.01 -36.76 37.14
CA CYS A 417 -0.29 -36.68 36.48
C CYS A 417 -1.33 -36.16 37.50
N LEU A 418 -1.88 -34.97 37.29
CA LEU A 418 -2.90 -34.39 38.17
C LEU A 418 -4.09 -35.36 38.22
N SER A 419 -4.38 -35.91 39.39
CA SER A 419 -5.47 -36.86 39.55
C SER A 419 -6.78 -36.18 39.16
N ILE A 420 -7.65 -36.89 38.45
CA ILE A 420 -9.03 -36.45 38.22
C ILE A 420 -9.81 -36.30 39.54
N TRP A 421 -9.26 -36.83 40.63
CA TRP A 421 -9.81 -36.76 41.98
C TRP A 421 -9.09 -35.76 42.90
N ASP A 422 -8.20 -34.91 42.36
CA ASP A 422 -7.55 -33.88 43.15
C ASP A 422 -8.57 -32.86 43.68
N HIS A 423 -8.30 -32.35 44.88
CA HIS A 423 -9.13 -31.35 45.55
C HIS A 423 -9.33 -30.10 44.68
N ASP A 424 -8.32 -29.71 43.90
CA ASP A 424 -8.37 -28.56 42.97
C ASP A 424 -9.34 -28.77 41.81
N PHE A 425 -9.55 -30.01 41.36
CA PHE A 425 -10.57 -30.32 40.34
C PHE A 425 -11.95 -30.39 40.95
N ALA A 426 -12.05 -31.05 42.11
CA ALA A 426 -13.31 -31.22 42.83
C ALA A 426 -13.92 -29.87 43.28
N THR A 427 -13.06 -28.88 43.57
CA THR A 427 -13.48 -27.52 43.98
C THR A 427 -13.49 -26.48 42.85
N ALA A 428 -13.10 -26.87 41.63
CA ALA A 428 -13.10 -25.96 40.49
C ALA A 428 -14.51 -25.45 40.19
N SER A 429 -14.69 -24.12 40.12
CA SER A 429 -16.00 -23.55 39.83
C SER A 429 -16.51 -23.97 38.44
N LEU A 430 -17.71 -24.55 38.37
CA LEU A 430 -18.44 -24.87 37.13
C LEU A 430 -18.97 -23.62 36.40
N GLY A 431 -18.74 -22.41 36.94
CA GLY A 431 -19.31 -21.15 36.46
C GLY A 431 -18.93 -20.73 35.03
N LYS A 432 -17.90 -21.34 34.42
CA LYS A 432 -17.55 -21.16 32.99
C LYS A 432 -18.12 -22.25 32.06
N GLY A 433 -19.15 -22.96 32.51
CA GLY A 433 -19.89 -23.94 31.72
C GLY A 433 -19.21 -25.31 31.57
N ALA A 434 -19.97 -26.27 31.02
CA ALA A 434 -19.56 -27.66 30.84
C ALA A 434 -18.36 -27.85 29.89
N SER A 435 -18.12 -26.91 28.97
CA SER A 435 -17.00 -26.97 28.02
C SER A 435 -15.64 -26.80 28.71
N THR A 436 -15.55 -25.93 29.71
CA THR A 436 -14.32 -25.73 30.49
C THR A 436 -14.01 -26.94 31.37
N PHE A 437 -15.05 -27.54 31.96
CA PHE A 437 -14.95 -28.79 32.70
C PHE A 437 -14.51 -29.95 31.79
N LYS A 438 -15.15 -30.13 30.62
CA LYS A 438 -14.79 -31.15 29.64
C LYS A 438 -13.34 -30.99 29.17
N ARG A 439 -12.89 -29.77 28.89
CA ARG A 439 -11.50 -29.50 28.48
C ARG A 439 -10.51 -29.89 29.58
N ARG A 440 -10.74 -29.46 30.82
CA ARG A 440 -9.87 -29.83 31.95
C ARG A 440 -9.85 -31.34 32.22
N LEU A 441 -10.99 -32.02 32.03
CA LEU A 441 -11.06 -33.48 32.16
C LEU A 441 -10.21 -34.17 31.07
N ILE A 442 -10.32 -33.72 29.82
CA ILE A 442 -9.52 -34.22 28.70
C ILE A 442 -8.03 -33.92 28.93
N ASP A 443 -7.68 -32.71 29.34
CA ASP A 443 -6.29 -32.31 29.60
C ASP A 443 -5.66 -33.19 30.69
N ARG A 444 -6.41 -33.50 31.76
CA ARG A 444 -5.94 -34.42 32.82
C ARG A 444 -5.86 -35.87 32.37
N HIS A 445 -6.85 -36.36 31.63
CA HIS A 445 -6.83 -37.71 31.08
C HIS A 445 -5.65 -37.92 30.13
N LEU A 446 -5.30 -36.92 29.31
CA LEU A 446 -4.21 -36.99 28.35
C LEU A 446 -2.86 -36.52 28.92
N GLY A 447 -2.81 -36.22 30.22
CA GLY A 447 -1.60 -35.77 30.90
C GLY A 447 -1.03 -34.44 30.38
N HIS A 448 -1.85 -33.60 29.74
CA HIS A 448 -1.40 -32.34 29.15
C HIS A 448 -0.99 -31.33 30.24
N SER A 449 0.28 -30.95 30.23
CA SER A 449 0.75 -29.83 31.05
C SER A 449 0.30 -28.49 30.46
N LYS A 450 0.38 -27.41 31.25
CA LYS A 450 0.11 -26.05 30.77
C LYS A 450 0.94 -25.73 29.53
N THR A 451 2.20 -26.13 29.52
CA THR A 451 3.12 -25.94 28.39
C THR A 451 2.68 -26.74 27.15
N THR A 452 2.32 -28.01 27.31
CA THR A 452 1.76 -28.82 26.20
C THR A 452 0.47 -28.18 25.65
N THR A 453 -0.43 -27.68 26.51
CA THR A 453 -1.66 -27.00 26.02
C THR A 453 -1.36 -25.72 25.24
N LEU A 454 -0.31 -24.97 25.59
CA LEU A 454 0.11 -23.77 24.84
C LEU A 454 0.66 -24.15 23.46
N ILE A 455 1.51 -25.17 23.39
CA ILE A 455 2.08 -25.70 22.15
C ILE A 455 0.96 -26.19 21.21
N LEU A 456 0.03 -27.00 21.74
CA LEU A 456 -1.12 -27.51 20.97
C LEU A 456 -2.07 -26.38 20.52
N ALA A 457 -2.27 -25.35 21.33
CA ALA A 457 -3.04 -24.18 20.93
C ALA A 457 -2.34 -23.38 19.81
N SER A 458 -1.02 -23.25 19.85
CA SER A 458 -0.23 -22.63 18.77
C SER A 458 -0.31 -23.46 17.48
N LEU A 459 -0.22 -24.79 17.57
CA LEU A 459 -0.43 -25.69 16.43
C LEU A 459 -1.84 -25.55 15.84
N GLN A 460 -2.88 -25.48 16.68
CA GLN A 460 -4.25 -25.29 16.21
C GLN A 460 -4.43 -23.94 15.51
N ARG A 461 -3.84 -22.85 16.04
CA ARG A 461 -3.86 -21.54 15.37
C ARG A 461 -3.17 -21.60 14.02
N TRP A 462 -2.03 -22.28 13.94
CA TRP A 462 -1.29 -22.49 12.71
C TRP A 462 -2.10 -23.30 11.67
N THR A 463 -2.74 -24.41 12.07
CA THR A 463 -3.57 -25.21 11.16
C THR A 463 -4.77 -24.42 10.64
N ALA A 464 -5.48 -23.70 11.51
CA ALA A 464 -6.59 -22.84 11.10
C ALA A 464 -6.14 -21.72 10.15
N ALA A 465 -4.96 -21.16 10.43
CA ALA A 465 -4.34 -20.16 9.57
C ALA A 465 -4.04 -20.74 8.18
N MET A 466 -3.59 -21.99 8.07
CA MET A 466 -3.30 -22.65 6.80
C MET A 466 -4.57 -23.00 6.02
N SER A 467 -5.60 -23.53 6.69
CA SER A 467 -6.91 -23.79 6.08
C SER A 467 -7.56 -22.52 5.53
N ASN A 468 -7.45 -21.39 6.23
CA ASN A 468 -7.97 -20.11 5.73
C ASN A 468 -7.27 -19.69 4.41
N SER A 469 -5.95 -19.88 4.29
CA SER A 469 -5.23 -19.60 3.03
C SER A 469 -5.76 -20.44 1.86
N LEU A 470 -6.05 -21.72 2.07
CA LEU A 470 -6.67 -22.58 1.05
C LEU A 470 -8.09 -22.14 0.70
N GLU A 471 -8.90 -21.77 1.69
CA GLU A 471 -10.25 -21.24 1.46
C GLU A 471 -10.21 -19.97 0.59
N LYS A 472 -9.24 -19.08 0.82
CA LYS A 472 -9.03 -17.88 -0.02
C LYS A 472 -8.57 -18.22 -1.43
N ILE A 473 -7.71 -19.23 -1.60
CA ILE A 473 -7.31 -19.72 -2.93
C ILE A 473 -8.53 -20.26 -3.67
N GLU A 474 -9.43 -20.98 -2.99
CA GLU A 474 -10.66 -21.48 -3.59
C GLU A 474 -11.63 -20.34 -3.96
N GLN A 475 -11.73 -19.30 -3.13
CA GLN A 475 -12.52 -18.10 -3.44
C GLN A 475 -12.06 -17.41 -4.74
N LEU A 476 -10.77 -17.47 -5.07
CA LEU A 476 -10.27 -16.95 -6.35
C LEU A 476 -10.83 -17.69 -7.57
N ARG A 477 -11.00 -19.02 -7.46
CA ARG A 477 -11.58 -19.85 -8.54
C ARG A 477 -13.03 -19.46 -8.82
N THR A 478 -13.76 -18.99 -7.79
CA THR A 478 -15.16 -18.58 -7.91
C THR A 478 -15.37 -17.13 -8.38
N THR A 479 -14.28 -16.35 -8.51
CA THR A 479 -14.40 -14.94 -8.90
C THR A 479 -14.65 -14.84 -10.41
N ARG A 480 -15.77 -14.21 -10.78
CA ARG A 480 -16.15 -13.98 -12.17
C ARG A 480 -15.46 -12.72 -12.69
N TRP A 481 -14.38 -12.90 -13.45
CA TRP A 481 -13.55 -11.80 -13.95
C TRP A 481 -14.08 -11.17 -15.24
N ILE A 482 -14.86 -11.92 -16.02
CA ILE A 482 -15.44 -11.46 -17.28
C ILE A 482 -16.35 -10.22 -17.10
N ASP A 483 -17.01 -10.09 -15.96
CA ASP A 483 -17.92 -8.97 -15.67
C ASP A 483 -17.19 -7.61 -15.51
N PHE A 484 -15.86 -7.61 -15.37
CA PHE A 484 -15.03 -6.41 -15.22
C PHE A 484 -14.32 -5.98 -16.50
N ILE A 485 -14.45 -6.75 -17.59
CA ILE A 485 -13.80 -6.46 -18.87
C ILE A 485 -14.81 -5.68 -19.72
N GLU A 486 -14.45 -4.46 -20.13
CA GLU A 486 -15.27 -3.69 -21.08
C GLU A 486 -15.08 -4.30 -22.48
N GLU A 487 -16.18 -4.70 -23.13
CA GLU A 487 -16.19 -5.10 -24.55
C GLU A 487 -15.95 -3.84 -25.41
N ASP A 488 -14.80 -3.78 -26.09
CA ASP A 488 -14.57 -2.74 -27.10
C ASP A 488 -15.32 -3.14 -28.39
N GLU A 489 -16.32 -2.36 -28.80
CA GLU A 489 -17.13 -2.57 -30.02
C GLU A 489 -16.30 -2.57 -31.33
N ASP A 490 -15.03 -2.17 -31.27
CA ASP A 490 -14.13 -1.95 -32.42
C ASP A 490 -13.02 -3.04 -32.58
N VAL A 491 -13.02 -4.12 -31.78
CA VAL A 491 -11.98 -5.17 -31.83
C VAL A 491 -12.47 -6.42 -32.57
N ASP A 492 -11.69 -6.89 -33.55
CA ASP A 492 -11.93 -8.09 -34.36
C ASP A 492 -12.04 -9.39 -33.51
N GLU A 493 -12.42 -10.53 -34.15
CA GLU A 493 -12.56 -11.88 -33.56
C GLU A 493 -11.38 -12.34 -32.64
N ASP A 494 -10.19 -11.74 -32.77
CA ASP A 494 -9.01 -11.99 -31.93
C ASP A 494 -9.11 -11.40 -30.48
N GLY A 495 -10.08 -10.53 -30.21
CA GLY A 495 -10.32 -9.92 -28.89
C GLY A 495 -10.89 -10.90 -27.86
N ASP A 496 -11.75 -11.81 -28.32
CA ASP A 496 -12.41 -12.82 -27.49
C ASP A 496 -11.38 -13.85 -26.97
N GLU A 497 -10.45 -14.29 -27.81
CA GLU A 497 -9.39 -15.24 -27.41
C GLU A 497 -8.49 -14.68 -26.30
N LYS A 498 -8.14 -13.39 -26.34
CA LYS A 498 -7.28 -12.75 -25.32
C LYS A 498 -7.99 -12.63 -23.97
N THR A 499 -9.29 -12.32 -24.01
CA THR A 499 -10.15 -12.21 -22.83
C THR A 499 -10.28 -13.58 -22.15
N GLU A 500 -10.51 -14.64 -22.93
CA GLU A 500 -10.54 -16.02 -22.44
C GLU A 500 -9.21 -16.47 -21.82
N ILE A 501 -8.07 -16.08 -22.41
CA ILE A 501 -6.73 -16.41 -21.87
C ILE A 501 -6.51 -15.75 -20.49
N ILE A 502 -6.92 -14.49 -20.32
CA ILE A 502 -6.79 -13.76 -19.05
C ILE A 502 -7.70 -14.41 -18.00
N GLU A 503 -8.95 -14.71 -18.33
CA GLU A 503 -9.89 -15.33 -17.40
C GLU A 503 -9.42 -16.72 -16.96
N ARG A 504 -9.03 -17.57 -17.91
CA ARG A 504 -8.47 -18.90 -17.62
C ARG A 504 -7.26 -18.80 -16.70
N THR A 505 -6.37 -17.84 -16.98
CA THR A 505 -5.18 -17.63 -16.16
C THR A 505 -5.54 -17.28 -14.72
N LEU A 506 -6.49 -16.36 -14.51
CA LEU A 506 -6.87 -15.86 -13.19
C LEU A 506 -7.72 -16.86 -12.39
N GLN A 507 -8.59 -17.63 -13.04
CA GLN A 507 -9.48 -18.60 -12.39
C GLN A 507 -8.84 -19.97 -12.17
N LYS A 508 -7.90 -20.37 -13.03
CA LYS A 508 -7.32 -21.71 -13.00
C LYS A 508 -5.82 -21.71 -12.76
N ASP A 509 -5.04 -21.09 -13.64
CA ASP A 509 -3.58 -21.24 -13.60
C ASP A 509 -2.96 -20.61 -12.33
N ASP A 510 -3.44 -19.44 -11.90
CA ASP A 510 -2.98 -18.79 -10.67
C ASP A 510 -3.37 -19.56 -9.39
N PRO A 511 -4.65 -19.93 -9.17
CA PRO A 511 -5.04 -20.77 -8.04
C PRO A 511 -4.32 -22.12 -7.99
N ASP A 512 -4.17 -22.80 -9.13
CA ASP A 512 -3.45 -24.08 -9.20
C ASP A 512 -1.97 -23.92 -8.80
N GLN A 513 -1.32 -22.82 -9.23
CA GLN A 513 0.04 -22.49 -8.81
C GLN A 513 0.14 -22.20 -7.30
N TYR A 514 -0.83 -21.48 -6.72
CA TYR A 514 -0.82 -21.21 -5.28
C TYR A 514 -1.08 -22.47 -4.45
N GLU A 515 -1.98 -23.35 -4.91
CA GLU A 515 -2.27 -24.62 -4.26
C GLU A 515 -1.06 -25.55 -4.30
N GLN A 516 -0.36 -25.63 -5.44
CA GLN A 516 0.88 -26.40 -5.57
C GLN A 516 1.98 -25.85 -4.64
N GLU A 517 2.18 -24.53 -4.61
CA GLU A 517 3.16 -23.89 -3.72
C GLU A 517 2.80 -24.13 -2.25
N HIS A 518 1.52 -24.03 -1.90
CA HIS A 518 1.02 -24.30 -0.56
C HIS A 518 1.31 -25.74 -0.14
N LYS A 519 1.02 -26.73 -0.99
CA LYS A 519 1.31 -28.16 -0.73
C LYS A 519 2.82 -28.38 -0.58
N SER A 520 3.63 -27.91 -1.52
CA SER A 520 5.10 -28.03 -1.48
C SER A 520 5.72 -27.41 -0.22
N SER A 521 5.27 -26.21 0.15
CA SER A 521 5.72 -25.52 1.36
C SER A 521 5.28 -26.24 2.63
N LEU A 522 4.06 -26.81 2.65
CA LEU A 522 3.56 -27.59 3.77
C LEU A 522 4.35 -28.89 3.96
N ASP A 523 4.63 -29.62 2.88
CA ASP A 523 5.41 -30.86 2.91
C ASP A 523 6.83 -30.59 3.44
N THR A 524 7.47 -29.54 2.92
CA THR A 524 8.81 -29.12 3.35
C THR A 524 8.84 -28.76 4.84
N ALA A 525 7.91 -27.90 5.29
CA ALA A 525 7.85 -27.49 6.69
C ALA A 525 7.53 -28.67 7.63
N THR A 526 6.67 -29.60 7.20
CA THR A 526 6.29 -30.79 7.97
C THR A 526 7.46 -31.77 8.09
N LEU A 527 8.24 -31.96 7.02
CA LEU A 527 9.46 -32.77 7.06
C LEU A 527 10.53 -32.15 7.96
N GLU A 528 10.76 -30.84 7.88
CA GLU A 528 11.70 -30.14 8.76
C GLU A 528 11.29 -30.24 10.24
N PHE A 529 10.02 -30.00 10.53
CA PHE A 529 9.45 -30.14 11.87
C PHE A 529 9.64 -31.56 12.43
N GLN A 530 9.34 -32.58 11.63
CA GLN A 530 9.56 -33.97 12.02
C GLN A 530 11.03 -34.29 12.26
N GLY A 531 11.94 -33.77 11.42
CA GLY A 531 13.38 -33.91 11.58
C GLY A 531 13.89 -33.30 12.88
N ARG A 532 13.41 -32.10 13.23
CA ARG A 532 13.75 -31.41 14.48
C ARG A 532 13.27 -32.17 15.71
N ILE A 533 12.03 -32.65 15.71
CA ILE A 533 11.53 -33.49 16.82
C ILE A 533 12.34 -34.78 16.93
N LYS A 534 12.68 -35.43 15.82
CA LYS A 534 13.53 -36.63 15.86
C LYS A 534 14.89 -36.34 16.48
N ALA A 535 15.55 -35.25 16.07
CA ALA A 535 16.81 -34.83 16.67
C ALA A 535 16.65 -34.57 18.18
N ALA A 536 15.57 -33.90 18.60
CA ALA A 536 15.25 -33.68 20.01
C ALA A 536 15.00 -34.99 20.79
N VAL A 537 14.43 -36.03 20.16
CA VAL A 537 14.28 -37.36 20.79
C VAL A 537 15.65 -38.06 20.94
N GLU A 538 16.54 -37.89 19.98
CA GLU A 538 17.89 -38.50 19.99
C GLU A 538 18.81 -37.88 21.07
N THR A 539 18.60 -36.61 21.45
CA THR A 539 19.37 -35.94 22.50
C THR A 539 18.95 -36.32 23.92
N VAL A 540 17.75 -36.88 24.11
CA VAL A 540 17.25 -37.26 25.44
C VAL A 540 18.00 -38.47 25.98
N ASN A 541 18.62 -38.29 27.15
CA ASN A 541 19.37 -39.33 27.84
C ASN A 541 18.46 -40.26 28.68
N LYS A 542 18.98 -41.44 29.04
CA LYS A 542 18.27 -42.43 29.87
C LYS A 542 17.81 -41.91 31.24
N THR A 543 18.49 -40.90 31.78
CA THR A 543 18.20 -40.31 33.10
C THR A 543 17.13 -39.21 33.04
N GLU A 544 16.73 -38.77 31.85
CA GLU A 544 15.85 -37.62 31.64
C GLU A 544 14.40 -38.05 31.31
N THR A 545 13.83 -38.90 32.18
CA THR A 545 12.46 -39.42 32.00
C THR A 545 11.39 -38.33 31.87
N PRO A 546 11.43 -37.19 32.60
CA PRO A 546 10.46 -36.12 32.41
C PRO A 546 10.43 -35.57 30.98
N LYS A 547 11.59 -35.46 30.33
CA LYS A 547 11.70 -35.00 28.93
C LYS A 547 11.09 -36.02 27.96
N ALA A 548 11.33 -37.31 28.17
CA ALA A 548 10.72 -38.37 27.37
C ALA A 548 9.18 -38.41 27.51
N ILE A 549 8.67 -38.23 28.73
CA ILE A 549 7.23 -38.15 29.02
C ILE A 549 6.60 -36.93 28.32
N PHE A 550 7.23 -35.76 28.44
CA PHE A 550 6.78 -34.54 27.77
C PHE A 550 6.72 -34.71 26.24
N LEU A 551 7.75 -35.31 25.64
CA LEU A 551 7.79 -35.59 24.20
C LEU A 551 6.69 -36.57 23.78
N LEU A 552 6.48 -37.67 24.50
CA LEU A 552 5.40 -38.63 24.19
C LEU A 552 4.02 -37.97 24.20
N ARG A 553 3.74 -37.16 25.22
CA ARG A 553 2.46 -36.43 25.35
C ARG A 553 2.28 -35.38 24.26
N THR A 554 3.35 -34.65 23.93
CA THR A 554 3.34 -33.62 22.88
C THR A 554 3.18 -34.25 21.50
N ILE A 555 3.92 -35.33 21.19
CA ILE A 555 3.80 -36.10 19.95
C ILE A 555 2.39 -36.65 19.78
N ARG A 556 1.81 -37.26 20.82
CA ARG A 556 0.44 -37.77 20.78
C ARG A 556 -0.57 -36.65 20.54
N GLY A 557 -0.40 -35.50 21.19
CA GLY A 557 -1.22 -34.31 20.96
C GLY A 557 -1.13 -33.80 19.52
N ILE A 558 0.09 -33.71 18.96
CA ILE A 558 0.33 -33.33 17.56
C ILE A 558 -0.39 -34.30 16.61
N TYR A 559 -0.25 -35.61 16.82
CA TYR A 559 -0.95 -36.62 16.03
C TYR A 559 -2.46 -36.42 16.08
N HIS A 560 -3.04 -36.28 17.27
CA HIS A 560 -4.48 -36.09 17.41
C HIS A 560 -4.95 -34.82 16.69
N HIS A 561 -4.25 -33.69 16.85
CA HIS A 561 -4.64 -32.42 16.25
C HIS A 561 -4.46 -32.37 14.72
N MET A 562 -3.36 -32.91 14.18
CA MET A 562 -3.10 -32.92 12.74
C MET A 562 -4.02 -33.88 11.98
N THR A 563 -4.57 -34.89 12.65
CA THR A 563 -5.36 -35.95 12.01
C THR A 563 -6.86 -35.83 12.26
N SER A 564 -7.26 -35.18 13.36
CA SER A 564 -8.68 -34.91 13.67
C SER A 564 -9.19 -33.61 13.07
N SER A 565 -8.29 -32.65 12.83
CA SER A 565 -8.64 -31.44 12.10
C SER A 565 -8.84 -31.81 10.64
N SER A 566 -9.74 -31.12 9.94
CA SER A 566 -9.96 -31.23 8.49
C SER A 566 -8.76 -30.74 7.65
N SER A 567 -7.54 -31.04 8.09
CA SER A 567 -6.28 -30.76 7.43
C SER A 567 -5.99 -31.82 6.37
N SER A 568 -5.31 -31.39 5.30
CA SER A 568 -4.82 -32.26 4.22
C SER A 568 -3.75 -33.27 4.67
N ILE A 569 -3.38 -33.31 5.95
CA ILE A 569 -2.32 -34.13 6.53
C ILE A 569 -2.95 -35.36 7.15
N GLN A 570 -2.68 -36.53 6.58
CA GLN A 570 -3.10 -37.83 7.09
C GLN A 570 -2.06 -38.40 8.06
N GLN A 571 -2.46 -39.41 8.84
CA GLN A 571 -1.53 -40.15 9.72
C GLN A 571 -0.33 -40.75 8.98
N GLN A 572 -0.51 -41.08 7.70
CA GLN A 572 0.54 -41.62 6.82
C GLN A 572 1.62 -40.60 6.47
N ASP A 573 1.34 -39.30 6.65
CA ASP A 573 2.24 -38.19 6.29
C ASP A 573 3.23 -37.83 7.41
N LEU A 574 3.13 -38.53 8.56
CA LEU A 574 4.00 -38.35 9.73
C LEU A 574 4.85 -39.61 10.05
N PRO A 575 5.58 -40.21 9.08
CA PRO A 575 6.29 -41.48 9.29
C PRO A 575 7.50 -41.33 10.22
N ILE A 576 8.18 -40.18 10.19
CA ILE A 576 9.37 -39.94 11.00
C ILE A 576 8.95 -39.86 12.47
N LEU A 577 7.88 -39.14 12.76
CA LEU A 577 7.37 -39.01 14.13
C LEU A 577 6.97 -40.37 14.72
N ALA A 578 6.35 -41.24 13.90
CA ALA A 578 5.95 -42.59 14.32
C ALA A 578 7.17 -43.45 14.68
N SER A 579 8.25 -43.33 13.89
CA SER A 579 9.50 -44.05 14.13
C SER A 579 10.22 -43.66 15.43
N THR A 580 9.90 -42.49 16.01
CA THR A 580 10.52 -42.04 17.26
C THR A 580 9.84 -42.59 18.52
N ILE A 581 8.57 -43.01 18.42
CA ILE A 581 7.77 -43.49 19.56
C ILE A 581 8.41 -44.72 20.24
N PRO A 582 8.88 -45.76 19.52
CA PRO A 582 9.50 -46.94 20.15
C PRO A 582 10.73 -46.58 21.00
N ARG A 583 11.53 -45.61 20.57
CA ARG A 583 12.70 -45.13 21.34
C ARG A 583 12.27 -44.49 22.66
N LEU A 584 11.23 -43.66 22.63
CA LEU A 584 10.68 -43.03 23.83
C LEU A 584 10.07 -44.06 24.79
N HIS A 585 9.36 -45.07 24.27
CA HIS A 585 8.87 -46.20 25.07
C HIS A 585 10.03 -46.98 25.72
N HIS A 586 11.11 -47.23 24.99
CA HIS A 586 12.31 -47.88 25.55
C HIS A 586 12.97 -47.06 26.68
N LEU A 587 13.08 -45.74 26.53
CA LEU A 587 13.59 -44.85 27.59
C LEU A 587 12.68 -44.88 28.83
N LEU A 588 11.36 -44.86 28.63
CA LEU A 588 10.38 -44.95 29.71
C LEU A 588 10.47 -46.32 30.44
N ALA A 589 10.58 -47.40 29.68
CA ALA A 589 10.66 -48.76 30.20
C ALA A 589 11.95 -49.02 30.99
N THR A 590 13.09 -48.56 30.46
CA THR A 590 14.39 -48.70 31.12
C THR A 590 14.46 -47.90 32.42
N ASN A 591 13.92 -46.68 32.46
CA ASN A 591 13.85 -45.92 33.70
C ASN A 591 12.90 -46.54 34.73
N THR A 592 11.72 -46.99 34.29
CA THR A 592 10.74 -47.66 35.16
C THR A 592 11.34 -48.91 35.80
N THR A 593 12.05 -49.71 35.00
CA THR A 593 12.76 -50.90 35.48
C THR A 593 13.91 -50.55 36.43
N SER A 594 14.67 -49.49 36.13
CA SER A 594 15.76 -49.01 36.99
C SER A 594 15.24 -48.50 38.34
N THR A 595 14.12 -47.78 38.34
CA THR A 595 13.44 -47.26 39.55
C THR A 595 12.86 -48.40 40.40
N LEU A 596 12.29 -49.42 39.74
CA LEU A 596 11.78 -50.62 40.41
C LEU A 596 12.90 -51.38 41.13
N LEU A 597 14.02 -51.60 40.43
CA LEU A 597 15.09 -52.49 40.87
C LEU A 597 16.20 -51.79 41.67
N GLY A 598 16.31 -50.46 41.63
CA GLY A 598 17.33 -49.70 42.37
C GLY A 598 17.42 -50.08 43.85
N PRO A 599 16.31 -50.10 44.60
CA PRO A 599 16.31 -50.50 46.02
C PRO A 599 16.53 -52.00 46.25
N ILE A 600 16.32 -52.82 45.22
CA ILE A 600 16.44 -54.28 45.30
C ILE A 600 17.89 -54.71 45.06
N GLN A 601 18.67 -53.95 44.28
CA GLN A 601 20.08 -54.22 43.99
C GLN A 601 20.98 -54.25 45.25
N SER A 602 20.58 -53.61 46.35
CA SER A 602 21.32 -53.65 47.62
C SER A 602 21.09 -54.92 48.44
N SER A 603 20.12 -55.76 48.05
CA SER A 603 19.79 -57.02 48.73
C SER A 603 20.08 -58.20 47.80
N SER A 604 20.90 -59.17 48.23
CA SER A 604 21.36 -60.28 47.38
C SER A 604 20.28 -61.29 46.97
N SER A 605 19.01 -61.13 47.40
CA SER A 605 17.88 -61.94 46.95
C SER A 605 16.55 -61.24 47.22
N LEU A 606 15.60 -61.38 46.28
CA LEU A 606 14.21 -60.91 46.43
C LEU A 606 13.46 -61.63 47.57
N VAL A 607 13.83 -62.86 47.91
CA VAL A 607 13.07 -63.70 48.85
C VAL A 607 13.96 -64.25 49.97
N PRO A 608 13.85 -63.72 51.20
CA PRO A 608 14.58 -64.25 52.34
C PRO A 608 14.10 -65.67 52.71
N ARG A 609 15.03 -66.62 52.87
CA ARG A 609 14.73 -68.04 53.22
C ARG A 609 13.79 -68.20 54.43
N HIS A 610 13.90 -67.32 55.44
CA HIS A 610 13.06 -67.38 56.64
C HIS A 610 11.59 -67.09 56.38
N LYS A 611 11.26 -66.28 55.36
CA LYS A 611 9.86 -65.96 55.01
C LYS A 611 9.20 -67.10 54.26
N ILE A 612 9.96 -67.89 53.50
CA ILE A 612 9.43 -69.03 52.76
C ILE A 612 9.04 -70.18 53.69
N LYS A 613 9.83 -70.43 54.74
CA LYS A 613 9.46 -71.40 55.80
C LYS A 613 8.12 -71.07 56.44
N ALA A 614 7.85 -69.77 56.62
CA ALA A 614 6.58 -69.28 57.13
C ALA A 614 5.46 -69.27 56.07
N LEU A 615 5.66 -69.69 54.82
CA LEU A 615 4.59 -69.81 53.81
C LEU A 615 4.21 -71.26 53.53
N ALA A 616 5.09 -72.22 53.88
CA ALA A 616 4.84 -73.65 53.68
C ALA A 616 3.59 -74.16 54.44
N HIS A 617 3.15 -73.48 55.50
CA HIS A 617 1.93 -73.82 56.23
C HIS A 617 0.63 -73.45 55.50
N LEU A 618 0.72 -72.69 54.41
CA LEU A 618 -0.39 -72.27 53.55
C LEU A 618 -0.46 -73.08 52.24
N TRP A 619 0.36 -74.13 52.12
CA TRP A 619 0.39 -74.99 50.95
C TRP A 619 -0.72 -76.03 51.01
N GLU A 620 -1.32 -76.33 49.86
CA GLU A 620 -2.50 -77.19 49.77
C GLU A 620 -2.25 -78.35 48.80
N GLY A 621 -2.76 -79.54 49.14
CA GLY A 621 -2.67 -80.77 48.34
C GLY A 621 -1.76 -81.83 48.96
N ASP A 622 -1.70 -82.99 48.29
CA ASP A 622 -0.78 -84.09 48.59
C ASP A 622 -0.01 -84.43 47.29
N PRO A 623 1.27 -84.04 47.15
CA PRO A 623 2.11 -83.30 48.12
C PRO A 623 1.66 -81.84 48.32
N PRO A 624 2.04 -81.18 49.45
CA PRO A 624 1.70 -79.79 49.70
C PRO A 624 2.38 -78.87 48.68
N LEU A 625 1.59 -78.12 47.90
CA LEU A 625 2.07 -77.19 46.87
C LEU A 625 1.67 -75.75 47.16
N PRO A 626 2.49 -74.75 46.79
CA PRO A 626 2.13 -73.34 46.83
C PRO A 626 0.83 -73.04 46.06
N THR A 627 0.02 -72.14 46.63
CA THR A 627 -1.22 -71.63 46.02
C THR A 627 -1.17 -70.13 45.71
N HIS A 628 -0.12 -69.44 46.19
CA HIS A 628 0.05 -68.00 46.08
C HIS A 628 1.54 -67.65 45.90
N PRO A 629 1.85 -66.54 45.22
CA PRO A 629 3.22 -66.05 45.08
C PRO A 629 3.73 -65.52 46.41
N SER A 630 5.05 -65.48 46.57
CA SER A 630 5.64 -64.92 47.78
C SER A 630 5.31 -63.43 47.92
N PRO A 631 5.16 -62.90 49.16
CA PRO A 631 4.85 -61.49 49.38
C PRO A 631 5.79 -60.50 48.67
N PRO A 632 7.12 -60.74 48.56
CA PRO A 632 8.01 -59.88 47.78
C PRO A 632 7.68 -59.84 46.29
N VAL A 633 7.29 -60.96 45.69
CA VAL A 633 6.95 -61.06 44.26
C VAL A 633 5.63 -60.36 43.96
N PHE A 634 4.63 -60.54 44.82
CA PHE A 634 3.38 -59.78 44.70
C PHE A 634 3.60 -58.27 44.88
N LYS A 635 4.41 -57.87 45.87
CA LYS A 635 4.79 -56.46 46.09
C LYS A 635 5.64 -55.89 44.96
N LEU A 636 6.42 -56.70 44.25
CA LEU A 636 7.17 -56.27 43.06
C LEU A 636 6.21 -55.82 41.95
N LEU A 637 5.19 -56.62 41.63
CA LEU A 637 4.18 -56.25 40.64
C LEU A 637 3.33 -55.06 41.10
N GLN A 638 2.98 -55.00 42.39
CA GLN A 638 2.29 -53.85 42.97
C GLN A 638 3.12 -52.57 42.87
N ARG A 639 4.43 -52.66 43.10
CA ARG A 639 5.35 -51.53 42.98
C ARG A 639 5.55 -51.12 41.52
N LEU A 640 5.66 -52.08 40.61
CA LEU A 640 5.76 -51.81 39.17
C LEU A 640 4.53 -51.04 38.68
N THR A 641 3.33 -51.54 38.97
CA THR A 641 2.09 -50.85 38.63
C THR A 641 1.93 -49.50 39.32
N GLY A 642 2.40 -49.36 40.56
CA GLY A 642 2.48 -48.07 41.25
C GLY A 642 3.39 -47.07 40.51
N ILE A 643 4.61 -47.46 40.16
CA ILE A 643 5.55 -46.60 39.40
C ILE A 643 4.96 -46.23 38.04
N MET A 644 4.30 -47.18 37.36
CA MET A 644 3.62 -46.92 36.09
C MET A 644 2.49 -45.89 36.26
N ALA A 645 1.65 -46.05 37.30
CA ALA A 645 0.56 -45.12 37.59
C ALA A 645 1.08 -43.72 37.98
N ASP A 646 2.16 -43.63 38.75
CA ASP A 646 2.78 -42.37 39.19
C ASP A 646 3.32 -41.54 38.02
N GLN A 647 3.84 -42.19 36.97
CA GLN A 647 4.29 -41.52 35.74
C GLN A 647 3.13 -41.02 34.87
N GLY A 648 1.99 -41.71 34.93
CA GLY A 648 0.75 -41.36 34.24
C GLY A 648 0.16 -42.56 33.49
N PRO A 649 -1.13 -42.90 33.74
CA PRO A 649 -1.79 -44.02 33.06
C PRO A 649 -1.92 -43.78 31.54
N ASP A 650 -1.86 -42.52 31.10
CA ASP A 650 -1.96 -42.11 29.69
C ASP A 650 -0.79 -42.63 28.84
N LEU A 651 0.38 -42.89 29.44
CA LEU A 651 1.60 -43.23 28.71
C LEU A 651 1.65 -44.69 28.26
N TRP A 652 0.90 -45.58 28.92
CA TRP A 652 1.02 -47.03 28.76
C TRP A 652 0.11 -47.57 27.65
N SER A 653 0.53 -47.40 26.39
CA SER A 653 -0.05 -48.16 25.27
C SER A 653 0.41 -49.62 25.31
N GLY A 654 -0.25 -50.50 24.55
CA GLY A 654 0.15 -51.92 24.43
C GLY A 654 1.65 -52.08 24.16
N ASP A 655 2.18 -51.35 23.17
CA ASP A 655 3.62 -51.38 22.84
C ASP A 655 4.53 -50.90 23.98
N ALA A 656 4.10 -49.90 24.75
CA ALA A 656 4.86 -49.38 25.88
C ALA A 656 4.88 -50.39 27.05
N VAL A 657 3.75 -51.06 27.30
CA VAL A 657 3.62 -52.12 28.32
C VAL A 657 4.47 -53.33 27.94
N GLU A 658 4.44 -53.76 26.68
CA GLU A 658 5.28 -54.85 26.16
C GLU A 658 6.77 -54.55 26.34
N GLU A 659 7.21 -53.31 26.10
CA GLU A 659 8.59 -52.89 26.31
C GLU A 659 9.00 -52.92 27.79
N VAL A 660 8.11 -52.51 28.72
CA VAL A 660 8.33 -52.66 30.16
C VAL A 660 8.40 -54.12 30.57
N LYS A 661 7.47 -54.96 30.10
CA LYS A 661 7.46 -56.40 30.40
C LYS A 661 8.77 -57.05 29.96
N ARG A 662 9.25 -56.71 28.75
CA ARG A 662 10.54 -57.14 28.21
C ARG A 662 11.72 -56.68 29.08
N ALA A 663 11.77 -55.40 29.42
CA ALA A 663 12.86 -54.83 30.24
C ALA A 663 12.92 -55.44 31.65
N VAL A 664 11.77 -55.59 32.32
CA VAL A 664 11.68 -56.19 33.66
C VAL A 664 12.02 -57.68 33.61
N ARG A 665 11.53 -58.43 32.61
CA ARG A 665 11.87 -59.85 32.40
C ARG A 665 13.38 -60.02 32.23
N LYS A 666 13.99 -59.21 31.36
CA LYS A 666 15.44 -59.26 31.11
C LYS A 666 16.25 -59.00 32.38
N GLU A 667 15.95 -57.95 33.11
CA GLU A 667 16.69 -57.55 34.31
C GLU A 667 16.54 -58.56 35.47
N ILE A 668 15.36 -59.16 35.66
CA ILE A 668 15.14 -60.24 36.64
C ILE A 668 16.04 -61.45 36.33
N MET A 669 16.21 -61.78 35.05
CA MET A 669 16.99 -62.93 34.58
C MET A 669 18.50 -62.66 34.64
N GLU A 670 18.96 -61.52 34.11
CA GLU A 670 20.38 -61.14 34.08
C GLU A 670 20.97 -60.95 35.47
N LYS A 671 20.22 -60.32 36.38
CA LYS A 671 20.69 -60.05 37.75
C LYS A 671 20.48 -61.21 38.72
N LYS A 672 19.96 -62.35 38.25
CA LYS A 672 19.76 -63.56 39.06
C LYS A 672 18.99 -63.28 40.36
N LEU A 673 18.08 -62.32 40.36
CA LEU A 673 17.41 -61.76 41.55
C LEU A 673 16.56 -62.81 42.32
N LEU A 674 16.22 -63.91 41.66
CA LEU A 674 15.48 -65.06 42.18
C LEU A 674 16.37 -66.28 42.50
N LEU A 675 17.68 -66.21 42.28
CA LEU A 675 18.61 -67.30 42.57
C LEU A 675 19.18 -67.17 43.99
N VAL A 676 19.03 -68.24 44.75
CA VAL A 676 19.68 -68.42 46.04
C VAL A 676 21.14 -68.79 45.79
N GLU A 677 22.10 -67.98 46.27
CA GLU A 677 23.53 -68.32 46.19
C GLU A 677 23.80 -69.70 46.79
N ARG A 678 24.37 -70.58 45.95
CA ARG A 678 24.70 -71.98 46.25
C ARG A 678 26.01 -72.09 47.03
N ARG A 679 26.15 -71.41 48.18
CA ARG A 679 27.41 -71.41 48.94
C ARG A 679 27.48 -72.36 50.15
N ALA A 680 26.51 -73.28 50.33
CA ALA A 680 26.47 -74.13 51.52
C ALA A 680 26.34 -75.65 51.29
N TRP A 681 26.48 -76.15 50.05
CA TRP A 681 26.37 -77.60 49.77
C TRP A 681 27.62 -78.25 49.18
N ALA A 682 28.77 -77.57 49.27
CA ALA A 682 30.05 -78.17 48.91
C ALA A 682 31.13 -77.55 49.80
N ASN A 683 31.45 -78.22 50.91
CA ASN A 683 32.80 -78.39 51.46
C ASN A 683 32.69 -79.04 52.84
N GLY A 684 32.83 -80.36 52.89
CA GLY A 684 33.19 -81.05 54.12
C GLY A 684 34.66 -80.81 54.38
N THR A 685 35.01 -80.07 55.43
CA THR A 685 36.22 -80.32 56.24
C THR A 685 36.15 -79.54 57.56
N GLU A 686 36.48 -80.23 58.65
CA GLU A 686 36.57 -79.75 60.03
C GLU A 686 37.55 -78.58 60.18
N VAL A 687 37.17 -77.53 60.91
CA VAL A 687 38.08 -76.83 61.85
C VAL A 687 37.30 -76.36 63.08
N ARG A 688 37.77 -76.82 64.23
CA ARG A 688 37.26 -76.65 65.60
C ARG A 688 37.88 -75.41 66.25
N LEU A 689 37.09 -74.44 66.73
CA LEU A 689 37.52 -73.52 67.79
C LEU A 689 36.38 -73.14 68.76
N LYS A 690 36.35 -73.92 69.86
CA LYS A 690 36.08 -73.62 71.28
C LYS A 690 35.04 -72.54 71.65
N LEU A 691 33.89 -73.01 72.11
CA LEU A 691 33.07 -72.35 73.14
C LEU A 691 33.63 -72.67 74.54
N ALA A 692 33.66 -71.67 75.43
CA ALA A 692 33.86 -71.87 76.86
C ALA A 692 32.58 -72.45 77.51
N SER A 693 32.80 -73.26 78.56
CA SER A 693 31.87 -73.98 79.46
C SER A 693 30.53 -73.30 79.73
N GLY A 694 29.40 -73.95 80.01
CA GLY A 694 29.02 -75.29 80.49
C GLY A 694 27.49 -75.17 80.77
N THR A 695 26.62 -76.16 80.69
CA THR A 695 26.60 -77.49 81.30
C THR A 695 25.49 -78.28 80.60
N ARG A 696 25.68 -79.60 80.50
CA ARG A 696 24.85 -80.60 79.83
C ARG A 696 23.40 -80.67 80.34
N ASP A 697 22.45 -80.96 79.43
CA ASP A 697 21.77 -82.25 79.51
C ASP A 697 21.42 -82.79 78.10
N ASP A 698 21.53 -84.12 77.97
CA ASP A 698 21.59 -84.89 76.73
C ASP A 698 20.20 -85.21 76.15
N ARG A 699 19.96 -84.82 74.89
CA ARG A 699 19.20 -85.63 73.90
C ARG A 699 19.71 -85.31 72.49
N ALA A 700 20.42 -86.28 71.93
CA ALA A 700 20.94 -86.26 70.57
C ALA A 700 19.96 -86.86 69.55
N ARG A 701 20.11 -86.40 68.30
CA ARG A 701 19.67 -86.96 67.00
C ARG A 701 18.37 -86.38 66.40
N GLY A 702 18.57 -85.44 65.47
CA GLY A 702 17.56 -84.95 64.53
C GLY A 702 17.91 -83.53 64.07
N GLY A 703 18.76 -83.41 63.05
CA GLY A 703 19.18 -82.07 62.57
C GLY A 703 19.58 -81.99 61.09
N GLY A 704 19.57 -83.10 60.35
CA GLY A 704 19.89 -83.11 58.91
C GLY A 704 18.67 -82.98 57.99
N GLY A 705 17.50 -83.47 58.41
CA GLY A 705 16.27 -83.48 57.56
C GLY A 705 15.62 -82.10 57.38
N ASP A 706 15.60 -81.29 58.45
CA ASP A 706 14.95 -79.95 58.43
C ASP A 706 15.65 -78.94 57.51
N GLU A 707 16.94 -79.13 57.20
CA GLU A 707 17.68 -78.26 56.28
C GLU A 707 17.51 -78.64 54.81
N GLU A 708 17.40 -79.93 54.49
CA GLU A 708 17.11 -80.43 53.13
C GLU A 708 15.66 -80.16 52.73
N GLU A 709 14.69 -80.44 53.62
CA GLU A 709 13.27 -80.12 53.39
C GLU A 709 13.04 -78.61 53.24
N ALA A 710 13.75 -77.80 54.03
CA ALA A 710 13.72 -76.35 53.87
C ALA A 710 14.29 -75.88 52.52
N GLY A 711 15.35 -76.54 52.02
CA GLY A 711 15.92 -76.27 50.70
C GLY A 711 14.96 -76.63 49.56
N HIS A 712 14.26 -77.76 49.68
CA HIS A 712 13.22 -78.19 48.75
C HIS A 712 12.02 -77.25 48.75
N GLN A 713 11.54 -76.82 49.92
CA GLN A 713 10.43 -75.87 50.04
C GLN A 713 10.76 -74.51 49.42
N VAL A 714 11.99 -74.03 49.64
CA VAL A 714 12.49 -72.78 49.03
C VAL A 714 12.52 -72.88 47.50
N SER A 715 12.97 -74.02 46.97
CA SER A 715 13.06 -74.23 45.52
C SER A 715 11.68 -74.35 44.85
N THR A 716 10.73 -75.03 45.51
CA THR A 716 9.34 -75.14 45.04
C THR A 716 8.60 -73.79 45.06
N GLN A 717 8.78 -72.96 46.10
CA GLN A 717 8.20 -71.60 46.13
C GLN A 717 8.82 -70.69 45.06
N LEU A 718 10.14 -70.73 44.87
CA LEU A 718 10.82 -69.93 43.85
C LEU A 718 10.38 -70.33 42.43
N LEU A 719 10.12 -71.63 42.19
CA LEU A 719 9.57 -72.09 40.92
C LEU A 719 8.15 -71.53 40.71
N PHE A 720 7.29 -71.55 41.72
CA PHE A 720 5.95 -70.92 41.64
C PHE A 720 6.04 -69.42 41.36
N ASP A 721 6.93 -68.71 42.06
CA ASP A 721 7.16 -67.28 41.90
C ASP A 721 7.63 -66.91 40.49
N VAL A 722 8.54 -67.71 39.90
CA VAL A 722 9.00 -67.55 38.51
C VAL A 722 7.86 -67.79 37.53
N LEU A 723 7.06 -68.86 37.71
CA LEU A 723 5.93 -69.17 36.85
C LEU A 723 4.86 -68.06 36.90
N TYR A 724 4.57 -67.55 38.09
CA TYR A 724 3.65 -66.42 38.28
C TYR A 724 4.15 -65.14 37.57
N LEU A 725 5.44 -64.81 37.71
CA LEU A 725 6.05 -63.66 37.03
C LEU A 725 6.10 -63.82 35.50
N LEU A 726 6.31 -65.04 35.00
CA LEU A 726 6.27 -65.31 33.56
C LEU A 726 4.88 -65.08 32.97
N HIS A 727 3.81 -65.46 33.67
CA HIS A 727 2.44 -65.16 33.24
C HIS A 727 2.11 -63.66 33.36
N ALA A 728 2.64 -62.96 34.36
CA ALA A 728 2.45 -61.53 34.51
C ALA A 728 3.20 -60.68 33.47
N LEU A 729 4.34 -61.17 32.98
CA LEU A 729 5.23 -60.50 32.02
C LEU A 729 5.17 -61.15 30.63
N GLU A 730 4.09 -61.88 30.34
CA GLU A 730 3.86 -62.54 29.05
C GLU A 730 3.72 -61.48 27.94
N LEU A 731 4.42 -61.71 26.83
CA LEU A 731 4.46 -60.80 25.68
C LEU A 731 3.40 -61.23 24.65
N GLN A 732 2.51 -60.31 24.25
CA GLN A 732 1.52 -60.59 23.22
C GLN A 732 2.21 -60.78 21.85
N GLY A 733 2.28 -62.02 21.36
CA GLY A 733 2.90 -62.37 20.07
C GLY A 733 3.82 -63.58 20.10
N GLU A 734 4.14 -64.16 21.26
CA GLU A 734 4.82 -65.47 21.36
C GLU A 734 3.84 -66.62 21.01
N SER A 735 3.36 -66.67 19.77
CA SER A 735 2.86 -67.93 19.20
C SER A 735 4.03 -68.89 19.07
N LYS A 736 3.89 -70.11 19.64
CA LYS A 736 4.73 -71.32 19.48
C LYS A 736 6.01 -71.16 18.63
N PRO A 737 7.19 -71.54 19.13
CA PRO A 737 8.43 -71.38 18.38
C PRO A 737 8.38 -72.24 17.11
N THR A 738 8.20 -71.58 15.97
CA THR A 738 8.48 -72.17 14.67
C THR A 738 9.48 -71.23 14.01
N THR A 739 10.65 -71.80 13.74
CA THR A 739 11.81 -71.25 13.03
C THR A 739 12.53 -70.08 13.70
N ALA A 740 13.79 -70.37 14.03
CA ALA A 740 14.81 -69.42 14.43
C ALA A 740 14.97 -68.33 13.39
N ASP A 741 14.93 -67.06 13.83
CA ASP A 741 15.93 -66.07 13.44
C ASP A 741 15.93 -64.85 14.39
N GLU A 742 17.14 -64.49 14.83
CA GLU A 742 17.65 -63.17 15.24
C GLU A 742 17.06 -62.37 16.43
N SER A 743 16.54 -63.03 17.47
CA SER A 743 16.45 -62.44 18.83
C SER A 743 16.81 -63.44 19.96
N GLY A 744 17.84 -64.24 19.71
CA GLY A 744 18.17 -65.48 20.45
C GLY A 744 18.87 -65.36 21.81
N SER A 745 18.85 -64.22 22.50
CA SER A 745 19.53 -64.08 23.82
C SER A 745 18.59 -64.27 25.02
N ASP A 746 17.41 -63.63 24.99
CA ASP A 746 16.52 -63.52 26.17
C ASP A 746 15.62 -64.77 26.35
N ALA A 747 15.20 -65.42 25.26
CA ALA A 747 14.47 -66.69 25.31
C ALA A 747 15.34 -67.82 25.88
N VAL A 748 16.62 -67.87 25.47
CA VAL A 748 17.58 -68.92 25.86
C VAL A 748 17.94 -68.84 27.36
N THR A 749 17.96 -67.64 27.95
CA THR A 749 18.25 -67.43 29.39
C THR A 749 17.05 -67.70 30.29
N SER A 750 15.83 -67.34 29.88
CA SER A 750 14.62 -67.65 30.64
C SER A 750 14.31 -69.15 30.68
N GLU A 751 14.47 -69.86 29.56
CA GLU A 751 14.31 -71.31 29.52
C GLU A 751 15.40 -72.06 30.30
N THR A 752 16.64 -71.56 30.34
CA THR A 752 17.72 -72.20 31.10
C THR A 752 17.52 -72.05 32.62
N LEU A 753 17.08 -70.89 33.10
CA LEU A 753 16.72 -70.71 34.51
C LEU A 753 15.50 -71.56 34.89
N LEU A 754 14.47 -71.58 34.04
CA LEU A 754 13.29 -72.43 34.23
C LEU A 754 13.69 -73.92 34.25
N ARG A 755 14.54 -74.36 33.33
CA ARG A 755 15.09 -75.74 33.28
C ARG A 755 15.88 -76.05 34.54
N HIS A 756 16.76 -75.16 35.01
CA HIS A 756 17.52 -75.36 36.24
C HIS A 756 16.65 -75.47 37.50
N LEU A 757 15.61 -74.64 37.61
CA LEU A 757 14.65 -74.73 38.73
C LEU A 757 13.78 -75.98 38.62
N LYS A 758 13.30 -76.32 37.42
CA LYS A 758 12.55 -77.57 37.16
C LYS A 758 13.40 -78.80 37.48
N ASP A 759 14.67 -78.82 37.11
CA ASP A 759 15.63 -79.90 37.42
C ASP A 759 16.01 -79.99 38.90
N SER A 760 15.90 -78.88 39.63
CA SER A 760 16.10 -78.86 41.09
C SER A 760 14.88 -79.38 41.84
N VAL A 761 13.69 -79.13 41.33
CA VAL A 761 12.39 -79.50 41.94
C VAL A 761 11.94 -80.91 41.54
N SER A 762 12.32 -81.38 40.35
CA SER A 762 12.03 -82.75 39.86
C SER A 762 12.73 -83.86 40.66
N ARG A 763 13.66 -83.49 41.55
CA ARG A 763 14.33 -84.41 42.48
C ARG A 763 13.43 -84.83 43.64
N HIS A 764 12.38 -84.06 43.94
CA HIS A 764 11.48 -84.28 45.07
C HIS A 764 9.99 -84.11 44.77
N LEU A 765 9.60 -83.60 43.59
CA LEU A 765 8.21 -83.57 43.09
C LEU A 765 8.06 -84.42 41.81
N ASP A 766 6.90 -85.05 41.64
CA ASP A 766 6.54 -85.80 40.44
C ASP A 766 6.02 -84.90 39.31
N ALA A 767 5.86 -85.49 38.11
CA ALA A 767 5.43 -84.75 36.92
C ALA A 767 3.99 -84.20 37.05
N ALA A 768 3.13 -84.87 37.82
CA ALA A 768 1.76 -84.42 38.07
C ALA A 768 1.70 -83.20 39.01
N ALA A 769 2.53 -83.18 40.07
CA ALA A 769 2.66 -82.01 40.93
C ALA A 769 3.26 -80.81 40.17
N MET A 770 4.17 -81.04 39.22
CA MET A 770 4.74 -79.99 38.37
C MET A 770 3.69 -79.32 37.46
N THR A 771 2.85 -80.11 36.77
CA THR A 771 1.78 -79.54 35.93
C THR A 771 0.71 -78.85 36.77
N ALA A 772 0.42 -79.37 37.97
CA ALA A 772 -0.47 -78.72 38.91
C ALA A 772 0.09 -77.36 39.40
N LEU A 773 1.41 -77.26 39.62
CA LEU A 773 2.07 -76.00 40.01
C LEU A 773 1.97 -74.93 38.91
N GLU A 774 2.19 -75.31 37.64
CA GLU A 774 2.04 -74.42 36.49
C GLU A 774 0.58 -73.94 36.33
N SER A 775 -0.39 -74.85 36.43
CA SER A 775 -1.81 -74.50 36.36
C SER A 775 -2.21 -73.54 37.48
N ARG A 776 -1.76 -73.79 38.71
CA ARG A 776 -2.08 -72.93 39.87
C ARG A 776 -1.48 -71.53 39.74
N ALA A 777 -0.26 -71.40 39.24
CA ALA A 777 0.36 -70.10 39.01
C ALA A 777 -0.40 -69.29 37.95
N LYS A 778 -0.81 -69.94 36.85
CA LYS A 778 -1.62 -69.35 35.79
C LYS A 778 -3.01 -68.91 36.28
N ASP A 779 -3.70 -69.78 37.02
CA ASP A 779 -5.03 -69.49 37.57
C ASP A 779 -4.97 -68.35 38.60
N TYR A 780 -3.92 -68.30 39.41
CA TYR A 780 -3.72 -67.22 40.36
C TYR A 780 -3.49 -65.89 39.64
N TRP A 781 -2.63 -65.84 38.61
CA TRP A 781 -2.48 -64.63 37.78
C TRP A 781 -3.80 -64.19 37.15
N ALA A 782 -4.57 -65.10 36.56
CA ALA A 782 -5.86 -64.78 35.96
C ALA A 782 -6.86 -64.17 36.98
N ARG A 783 -6.79 -64.57 38.26
CA ARG A 783 -7.59 -63.98 39.34
C ARG A 783 -7.07 -62.61 39.79
N THR A 784 -5.76 -62.39 39.74
CA THR A 784 -5.13 -61.17 40.26
C THR A 784 -4.78 -60.13 39.20
N SER A 785 -4.86 -60.44 37.90
CA SER A 785 -4.44 -59.55 36.82
C SER A 785 -5.16 -58.19 36.84
N LEU A 786 -6.46 -58.17 37.16
CA LEU A 786 -7.24 -56.93 37.28
C LEU A 786 -6.74 -55.99 38.39
N LEU A 787 -6.07 -56.50 39.43
CA LEU A 787 -5.43 -55.66 40.46
C LEU A 787 -4.24 -54.89 39.89
N PHE A 788 -3.72 -55.34 38.76
CA PHE A 788 -2.58 -54.78 38.04
C PHE A 788 -3.01 -54.27 36.66
N GLY A 789 -4.10 -53.50 36.60
CA GLY A 789 -4.77 -53.14 35.33
C GLY A 789 -3.92 -52.48 34.24
N LEU A 790 -2.75 -51.87 34.56
CA LEU A 790 -1.80 -51.36 33.56
C LEU A 790 -0.91 -52.45 32.93
N LEU A 791 -0.80 -53.63 33.55
CA LEU A 791 -0.05 -54.79 33.07
C LEU A 791 -0.97 -55.88 32.45
N ALA A 792 -2.25 -55.84 32.79
CA ALA A 792 -3.26 -56.86 32.51
C ALA A 792 -3.65 -56.96 31.03
#